data_AF-M1W4I6-F1
#
_entry.id   AF-M1W4I6-F1
#
_cell.length_a   1.000
_cell.length_b   1.000
_cell.length_c   1.000
_cell.angle_alpha   90.00
_cell.angle_beta   90.00
_cell.angle_gamma   90.00
#
_symmetry.space_group_name_H-M   'P 1'
#
loop_
_entity.id
_entity.type
_entity.pdbx_description
1 polymer ?
#
loop_
_entity_poly.entity_id
_entity_poly.type
_entity_poly.pdbx_seq_one_letter_code
_entity_poly.pdbx_strand_id
1 'polypeptide(L)'
;MGLSVLQEQHDIILNEIRDITQGDWKCLIVDENSRKIVDNVVTEDEVLNINIATIERIEERREPNPSMDAIYIISPEPHIVDCLLADFETRRYRRGYLVWTGLLDPTLRRKLDDFPGIRQLRAASQTLFIDFYPRESHLITFRDPWSFPILYHPACNHLIPKHMQSLAQRIAGVCITLGEYPRVRFYRPKNAVHEASVLCSHLARFVQEELDGYAHWNPNFPPPSNRPQSTLIVTDRSMDLMAPLLHEFTYQAMAHDLLPIKDADKVTYRTKINAGMADETEKDMELSDKDKIWVDNRHRHMKDTIDKLMGDFQKFLDENPHFTNDGADATSLNAIREMLAGLPQFQEMKEAYSLHLTMAQECMNIFQHNKLPDLASIEQTMSTGLDEDSRKPKNVLETIVSLLDDEAILPSDRLRLIIMYILYRGGVIMEDVQKLLFHASLPSQDGEIITNLELLGGKTSHVLKEPRQVPPPLFPRDPKSPPPSEEYALSRYEPAVQSMLDALTKGTLDQNVFPYVKPPMDPNEDFLAAQGGSLRAGRPNWAAAGRRPPENRQRIMVFMAGGATYSENRACYQVSREKGRDVVLITSHMLTPQLYVRQVADLSRDKRQLDIPMERPKPRAPAHLFERPAPPQPAPPTNHHASSSSSSFTHPVGGVPNRPGTGPPGAISLAPLPPVRPIASMTNLSLTSSGAPAAAAAQPAPLAGSSHPPEGKLHKEKKRRNFLGMKK
;
A
#
# COMPACT_ATOMS: atom_id res chain seq x y z
N MET A 1 15.56 -17.57 8.13
CA MET A 1 14.71 -16.47 8.67
C MET A 1 13.26 -16.84 8.44
N GLY A 2 12.28 -15.97 8.74
CA GLY A 2 10.92 -16.14 8.21
C GLY A 2 10.89 -15.89 6.70
N LEU A 3 9.75 -16.14 6.05
CA LEU A 3 9.51 -15.64 4.70
C LEU A 3 9.45 -14.10 4.73
N SER A 4 10.07 -13.44 3.75
CA SER A 4 9.83 -12.02 3.47
C SER A 4 9.83 -11.79 1.97
N VAL A 5 8.66 -11.50 1.41
CA VAL A 5 8.51 -11.25 -0.04
C VAL A 5 9.20 -9.96 -0.50
N LEU A 6 9.48 -9.04 0.43
CA LEU A 6 10.37 -7.89 0.23
C LEU A 6 11.81 -8.37 -0.03
N GLN A 7 12.34 -9.23 0.84
CA GLN A 7 13.71 -9.77 0.72
C GLN A 7 13.86 -10.65 -0.53
N GLU A 8 12.87 -11.48 -0.86
CA GLU A 8 12.94 -12.37 -2.03
C GLU A 8 13.01 -11.55 -3.34
N GLN A 9 12.24 -10.45 -3.46
CA GLN A 9 12.33 -9.56 -4.63
C GLN A 9 13.63 -8.74 -4.64
N HIS A 10 14.06 -8.20 -3.50
CA HIS A 10 15.35 -7.50 -3.32
C HIS A 10 16.53 -8.37 -3.78
N ASP A 11 16.62 -9.59 -3.26
CA ASP A 11 17.74 -10.50 -3.52
C ASP A 11 17.78 -10.91 -4.99
N ILE A 12 16.63 -11.16 -5.61
CA ILE A 12 16.56 -11.50 -7.05
C ILE A 12 17.05 -10.33 -7.92
N ILE A 13 16.67 -9.08 -7.61
CA ILE A 13 17.14 -7.91 -8.36
C ILE A 13 18.66 -7.72 -8.20
N LEU A 14 19.18 -7.72 -6.97
CA LEU A 14 20.60 -7.48 -6.72
C LEU A 14 21.50 -8.64 -7.17
N ASN A 15 21.04 -9.89 -7.06
CA ASN A 15 21.80 -11.05 -7.54
C ASN A 15 21.90 -11.02 -9.07
N GLU A 16 20.80 -10.74 -9.79
CA GLU A 16 20.82 -10.65 -11.25
C GLU A 16 21.76 -9.52 -11.75
N ILE A 17 21.71 -8.34 -11.13
CA ILE A 17 22.64 -7.26 -11.48
C ILE A 17 24.10 -7.71 -11.25
N ARG A 18 24.40 -8.37 -10.12
CA ARG A 18 25.75 -8.85 -9.78
C ARG A 18 26.25 -9.95 -10.71
N ASP A 19 25.37 -10.88 -11.09
CA ASP A 19 25.69 -11.98 -12.00
C ASP A 19 25.88 -11.50 -13.45
N ILE A 20 25.35 -10.33 -13.81
CA ILE A 20 25.63 -9.61 -15.06
C ILE A 20 26.91 -8.74 -14.97
N THR A 21 27.14 -8.02 -13.87
CA THR A 21 28.32 -7.14 -13.76
C THR A 21 29.61 -7.93 -13.65
N GLN A 22 29.67 -8.99 -12.84
CA GLN A 22 30.85 -9.86 -12.68
C GLN A 22 32.16 -9.08 -12.32
N GLY A 23 32.03 -7.89 -11.73
CA GLY A 23 33.13 -6.97 -11.42
C GLY A 23 33.45 -5.93 -12.51
N ASP A 24 32.90 -6.05 -13.72
CA ASP A 24 32.93 -5.00 -14.75
C ASP A 24 31.95 -3.88 -14.40
N TRP A 25 32.37 -2.62 -14.59
CA TRP A 25 31.47 -1.47 -14.51
C TRP A 25 30.49 -1.44 -15.69
N LYS A 26 29.19 -1.24 -15.40
CA LYS A 26 28.11 -1.15 -16.40
C LYS A 26 27.16 0.01 -16.06
N CYS A 27 26.45 0.54 -17.06
CA CYS A 27 25.33 1.47 -16.84
C CYS A 27 24.05 0.67 -16.55
N LEU A 28 23.22 1.10 -15.58
CA LEU A 28 21.88 0.55 -15.38
C LEU A 28 20.84 1.47 -16.02
N ILE A 29 20.04 0.91 -16.92
CA ILE A 29 18.99 1.59 -17.67
C ILE A 29 17.64 1.04 -17.23
N VAL A 30 16.74 1.93 -16.82
CA VAL A 30 15.37 1.63 -16.35
C VAL A 30 14.34 2.47 -17.10
N ASP A 31 13.06 2.10 -17.00
CA ASP A 31 11.91 2.94 -17.37
C ASP A 31 11.12 3.34 -16.12
N GLU A 32 10.09 4.17 -16.27
CA GLU A 32 9.28 4.65 -15.14
C GLU A 32 8.67 3.54 -14.27
N ASN A 33 8.24 2.42 -14.86
CA ASN A 33 7.57 1.35 -14.13
C ASN A 33 8.58 0.36 -13.53
N SER A 34 9.64 -0.01 -14.28
CA SER A 34 10.71 -0.83 -13.73
C SER A 34 11.49 -0.11 -12.62
N ARG A 35 11.70 1.21 -12.71
CA ARG A 35 12.25 2.01 -11.62
C ARG A 35 11.38 1.93 -10.35
N LYS A 36 10.06 2.08 -10.45
CA LYS A 36 9.14 1.94 -9.30
C LYS A 36 9.20 0.55 -8.65
N ILE A 37 9.51 -0.50 -9.41
CA ILE A 37 9.70 -1.87 -8.89
C ILE A 37 11.03 -2.00 -8.16
N VAL A 38 12.14 -1.49 -8.73
CA VAL A 38 13.47 -1.51 -8.08
C VAL A 38 13.47 -0.65 -6.80
N ASP A 39 13.06 0.61 -6.90
CA ASP A 39 13.02 1.59 -5.80
C ASP A 39 12.01 1.21 -4.67
N ASN A 40 11.18 0.17 -4.86
CA ASN A 40 10.28 -0.36 -3.82
C ASN A 40 11.00 -1.26 -2.80
N VAL A 41 12.08 -1.92 -3.19
CA VAL A 41 12.79 -2.91 -2.35
C VAL A 41 14.29 -2.66 -2.23
N VAL A 42 14.93 -2.08 -3.24
CA VAL A 42 16.37 -1.82 -3.31
C VAL A 42 16.64 -0.31 -3.18
N THR A 43 17.73 0.08 -2.52
CA THR A 43 18.18 1.48 -2.46
C THR A 43 19.21 1.82 -3.54
N GLU A 44 19.32 3.11 -3.89
CA GLU A 44 20.27 3.58 -4.92
C GLU A 44 21.73 3.22 -4.56
N ASP A 45 22.10 3.35 -3.29
CA ASP A 45 23.41 2.95 -2.78
C ASP A 45 23.71 1.45 -2.99
N GLU A 46 22.73 0.56 -2.76
CA GLU A 46 22.90 -0.89 -2.95
C GLU A 46 23.14 -1.26 -4.42
N VAL A 47 22.53 -0.53 -5.36
CA VAL A 47 22.75 -0.69 -6.81
C VAL A 47 24.15 -0.19 -7.21
N LEU A 48 24.54 1.01 -6.78
CA LEU A 48 25.83 1.60 -7.12
C LEU A 48 27.01 0.76 -6.58
N ASN A 49 26.85 0.17 -5.39
CA ASN A 49 27.88 -0.68 -4.76
C ASN A 49 28.12 -2.03 -5.47
N ILE A 50 27.32 -2.44 -6.48
CA ILE A 50 27.53 -3.69 -7.25
C ILE A 50 28.00 -3.45 -8.70
N ASN A 51 28.93 -2.50 -8.86
CA ASN A 51 29.58 -2.10 -10.11
C ASN A 51 28.67 -1.40 -11.14
N ILE A 52 27.66 -0.65 -10.67
CA ILE A 52 26.85 0.22 -11.52
C ILE A 52 27.41 1.65 -11.52
N ALA A 53 27.78 2.16 -12.69
CA ALA A 53 28.44 3.47 -12.84
C ALA A 53 27.43 4.63 -12.91
N THR A 54 26.28 4.41 -13.52
CA THR A 54 25.16 5.36 -13.64
C THR A 54 23.84 4.60 -13.62
N ILE A 55 22.78 5.25 -13.11
CA ILE A 55 21.40 4.76 -13.18
C ILE A 55 20.61 5.79 -14.00
N GLU A 56 20.11 5.39 -15.16
CA GLU A 56 19.58 6.30 -16.17
C GLU A 56 18.20 5.85 -16.68
N ARG A 57 17.34 6.80 -17.05
CA ARG A 57 16.01 6.50 -17.60
C ARG A 57 16.00 6.41 -19.12
N ILE A 58 15.44 5.33 -19.65
CA ILE A 58 15.44 5.03 -21.09
C ILE A 58 14.67 6.07 -21.91
N GLU A 59 13.67 6.71 -21.29
CA GLU A 59 12.82 7.75 -21.87
C GLU A 59 13.45 9.17 -21.81
N GLU A 60 14.62 9.33 -21.19
CA GLU A 60 15.27 10.62 -20.97
C GLU A 60 16.50 10.81 -21.89
N ARG A 61 16.87 12.08 -22.15
CA ARG A 61 18.05 12.43 -22.96
C ARG A 61 19.33 12.06 -22.20
N ARG A 62 19.87 10.88 -22.50
CA ARG A 62 21.15 10.37 -21.99
C ARG A 62 22.31 10.71 -22.94
N GLU A 63 23.54 10.71 -22.43
CA GLU A 63 24.75 10.79 -23.25
C GLU A 63 25.11 9.42 -23.86
N PRO A 64 25.87 9.36 -24.98
CA PRO A 64 26.40 8.09 -25.50
C PRO A 64 27.65 7.62 -24.75
N ASN A 65 27.67 6.37 -24.31
CA ASN A 65 28.80 5.71 -23.65
C ASN A 65 29.18 4.38 -24.35
N PRO A 66 29.67 4.42 -25.62
CA PRO A 66 29.86 3.23 -26.46
C PRO A 66 31.03 2.31 -26.03
N SER A 67 31.77 2.64 -24.97
CA SER A 67 32.86 1.82 -24.41
C SER A 67 32.40 0.89 -23.27
N MET A 68 31.28 1.22 -22.61
CA MET A 68 30.70 0.50 -21.48
C MET A 68 29.49 -0.35 -21.92
N ASP A 69 29.20 -1.45 -21.23
CA ASP A 69 27.95 -2.19 -21.44
C ASP A 69 26.82 -1.58 -20.60
N ALA A 70 25.57 -1.79 -21.03
CA ALA A 70 24.38 -1.42 -20.29
C ALA A 70 23.57 -2.66 -19.86
N ILE A 71 23.02 -2.62 -18.65
CA ILE A 71 21.97 -3.51 -18.17
C ILE A 71 20.64 -2.77 -18.32
N TYR A 72 19.67 -3.35 -19.01
CA TYR A 72 18.34 -2.80 -19.17
C TYR A 72 17.37 -3.61 -18.31
N ILE A 73 17.02 -3.11 -17.11
CA ILE A 73 15.91 -3.65 -16.32
C ILE A 73 14.66 -2.90 -16.77
N ILE A 74 13.84 -3.51 -17.61
CA ILE A 74 12.80 -2.79 -18.36
C ILE A 74 11.45 -3.52 -18.45
N SER A 75 10.40 -2.72 -18.49
CA SER A 75 9.01 -3.17 -18.65
C SER A 75 8.75 -3.70 -20.06
N PRO A 76 7.97 -4.78 -20.24
CA PRO A 76 7.67 -5.41 -21.54
C PRO A 76 6.69 -4.60 -22.41
N GLU A 77 6.76 -3.27 -22.37
CA GLU A 77 5.83 -2.38 -23.05
C GLU A 77 6.27 -2.01 -24.48
N PRO A 78 5.33 -1.82 -25.42
CA PRO A 78 5.65 -1.47 -26.81
C PRO A 78 6.54 -0.23 -26.95
N HIS A 79 6.28 0.79 -26.11
CA HIS A 79 6.96 2.07 -26.18
C HIS A 79 8.39 2.01 -25.60
N ILE A 80 8.62 1.15 -24.60
CA ILE A 80 9.95 0.89 -24.02
C ILE A 80 10.80 0.05 -24.98
N VAL A 81 10.19 -0.89 -25.71
CA VAL A 81 10.85 -1.59 -26.83
C VAL A 81 11.25 -0.59 -27.93
N ASP A 82 10.41 0.40 -28.26
CA ASP A 82 10.79 1.47 -29.21
C ASP A 82 11.97 2.32 -28.71
N CYS A 83 12.04 2.65 -27.42
CA CYS A 83 13.20 3.35 -26.83
C CYS A 83 14.48 2.50 -26.90
N LEU A 84 14.40 1.19 -26.60
CA LEU A 84 15.53 0.27 -26.67
C LEU A 84 16.09 0.13 -28.09
N LEU A 85 15.22 0.10 -29.11
CA LEU A 85 15.64 0.00 -30.50
C LEU A 85 16.35 1.28 -30.98
N ALA A 86 15.97 2.46 -30.46
CA ALA A 86 16.69 3.71 -30.74
C ALA A 86 18.11 3.73 -30.12
N ASP A 87 18.28 3.20 -28.90
CA ASP A 87 19.62 3.03 -28.30
C ASP A 87 20.50 2.03 -29.07
N PHE A 88 19.89 1.01 -29.67
CA PHE A 88 20.57 0.04 -30.54
C PHE A 88 20.92 0.62 -31.93
N GLU A 89 20.06 1.43 -32.54
CA GLU A 89 20.34 2.11 -33.82
C GLU A 89 21.47 3.14 -33.65
N THR A 90 21.44 3.92 -32.56
CA THR A 90 22.50 4.90 -32.22
C THR A 90 23.77 4.27 -31.65
N ARG A 91 23.74 2.98 -31.29
CA ARG A 91 24.81 2.26 -30.56
C ARG A 91 25.27 2.98 -29.29
N ARG A 92 24.29 3.44 -28.49
CA ARG A 92 24.52 4.25 -27.27
C ARG A 92 25.50 3.62 -26.29
N TYR A 93 25.48 2.30 -26.15
CA TYR A 93 26.37 1.52 -25.29
C TYR A 93 26.97 0.35 -26.09
N ARG A 94 28.07 -0.22 -25.58
CA ARG A 94 28.85 -1.29 -26.24
C ARG A 94 28.03 -2.55 -26.52
N ARG A 95 27.30 -3.02 -25.51
CA ARG A 95 26.33 -4.14 -25.56
C ARG A 95 25.23 -3.91 -24.51
N GLY A 96 24.05 -4.47 -24.74
CA GLY A 96 22.91 -4.46 -23.82
C GLY A 96 22.58 -5.84 -23.26
N TYR A 97 22.51 -5.97 -21.94
CA TYR A 97 21.95 -7.12 -21.22
C TYR A 97 20.48 -6.82 -20.92
N LEU A 98 19.54 -7.62 -21.43
CA LEU A 98 18.11 -7.32 -21.31
C LEU A 98 17.45 -8.12 -20.19
N VAL A 99 16.78 -7.43 -19.28
CA VAL A 99 16.17 -7.99 -18.07
C VAL A 99 14.73 -7.50 -17.99
N TRP A 100 13.79 -8.31 -18.47
CA TRP A 100 12.38 -7.93 -18.52
C TRP A 100 11.71 -8.11 -17.16
N THR A 101 10.95 -7.11 -16.70
CA THR A 101 10.18 -7.23 -15.44
C THR A 101 9.05 -8.26 -15.54
N GLY A 102 8.51 -8.48 -16.75
CA GLY A 102 7.47 -9.47 -17.05
C GLY A 102 7.62 -10.09 -18.44
N LEU A 103 6.65 -10.91 -18.85
CA LEU A 103 6.70 -11.59 -20.15
C LEU A 103 6.59 -10.59 -21.32
N LEU A 104 7.55 -10.66 -22.25
CA LEU A 104 7.54 -9.87 -23.48
C LEU A 104 6.58 -10.48 -24.50
N ASP A 105 5.60 -9.70 -24.95
CA ASP A 105 4.62 -10.11 -25.97
C ASP A 105 5.30 -10.67 -27.24
N PRO A 106 4.79 -11.77 -27.84
CA PRO A 106 5.41 -12.40 -29.02
C PRO A 106 5.59 -11.48 -30.23
N THR A 107 4.77 -10.44 -30.41
CA THR A 107 4.93 -9.46 -31.48
C THR A 107 6.06 -8.47 -31.20
N LEU A 108 6.21 -8.04 -29.94
CA LEU A 108 7.32 -7.20 -29.49
C LEU A 108 8.64 -7.96 -29.52
N ARG A 109 8.63 -9.24 -29.13
CA ARG A 109 9.79 -10.12 -29.21
C ARG A 109 10.28 -10.29 -30.65
N ARG A 110 9.38 -10.53 -31.61
CA ARG A 110 9.75 -10.59 -33.05
C ARG A 110 10.37 -9.27 -33.52
N LYS A 111 9.72 -8.13 -33.23
CA LYS A 111 10.22 -6.78 -33.56
C LYS A 111 11.65 -6.53 -33.03
N LEU A 112 12.01 -7.09 -31.87
CA LEU A 112 13.35 -7.04 -31.31
C LEU A 112 14.32 -8.04 -31.97
N ASP A 113 13.90 -9.29 -32.17
CA ASP A 113 14.71 -10.35 -32.78
C ASP A 113 14.99 -10.12 -34.29
N ASP A 114 14.13 -9.34 -34.97
CA ASP A 114 14.27 -8.91 -36.37
C ASP A 114 15.21 -7.69 -36.55
N PHE A 115 15.67 -7.05 -35.46
CA PHE A 115 16.46 -5.81 -35.55
C PHE A 115 17.87 -6.03 -36.14
N PRO A 116 18.32 -5.21 -37.13
CA PRO A 116 19.63 -5.36 -37.76
C PRO A 116 20.80 -5.31 -36.77
N GLY A 117 21.53 -6.43 -36.63
CA GLY A 117 22.69 -6.53 -35.73
C GLY A 117 22.35 -6.83 -34.27
N ILE A 118 21.12 -7.20 -33.94
CA ILE A 118 20.70 -7.57 -32.56
C ILE A 118 21.60 -8.61 -31.92
N ARG A 119 22.18 -9.55 -32.69
CA ARG A 119 23.09 -10.61 -32.17
C ARG A 119 24.44 -10.09 -31.68
N GLN A 120 24.86 -8.91 -32.12
CA GLN A 120 26.08 -8.25 -31.67
C GLN A 120 25.78 -7.32 -30.49
N LEU A 121 24.67 -6.58 -30.57
CA LEU A 121 24.28 -5.58 -29.58
C LEU A 121 23.70 -6.20 -28.30
N ARG A 122 22.89 -7.27 -28.40
CA ARG A 122 22.32 -7.97 -27.24
C ARG A 122 23.32 -8.99 -26.68
N ALA A 123 23.73 -8.81 -25.43
CA ALA A 123 24.61 -9.73 -24.71
C ALA A 123 23.86 -10.93 -24.12
N ALA A 124 22.75 -10.66 -23.45
CA ALA A 124 21.85 -11.65 -22.85
C ALA A 124 20.40 -11.14 -22.90
N SER A 125 19.43 -12.02 -22.64
CA SER A 125 18.02 -11.65 -22.46
C SER A 125 17.31 -12.63 -21.54
N GLN A 126 16.67 -12.13 -20.48
CA GLN A 126 15.91 -12.92 -19.52
C GLN A 126 14.71 -12.14 -18.95
N THR A 127 13.88 -12.81 -18.15
CA THR A 127 12.69 -12.24 -17.50
C THR A 127 12.72 -12.60 -16.02
N LEU A 128 12.58 -11.60 -15.14
CA LEU A 128 12.60 -11.78 -13.68
C LEU A 128 11.21 -12.00 -13.05
N PHE A 129 10.13 -11.69 -13.79
CA PHE A 129 8.74 -11.86 -13.35
C PHE A 129 8.32 -11.02 -12.12
N ILE A 130 9.04 -9.92 -11.87
CA ILE A 130 8.92 -9.01 -10.72
C ILE A 130 7.88 -7.88 -10.89
N ASP A 131 6.91 -7.98 -11.80
CA ASP A 131 5.85 -6.97 -12.02
C ASP A 131 4.77 -6.97 -10.90
N PHE A 132 5.20 -6.73 -9.67
CA PHE A 132 4.38 -6.62 -8.46
C PHE A 132 5.14 -5.84 -7.37
N TYR A 133 4.40 -5.35 -6.37
CA TYR A 133 4.95 -4.53 -5.29
C TYR A 133 4.73 -5.21 -3.93
N PRO A 134 5.74 -5.87 -3.35
CA PRO A 134 5.69 -6.26 -1.94
C PRO A 134 5.60 -4.99 -1.07
N ARG A 135 4.64 -4.98 -0.13
CA ARG A 135 4.41 -3.91 0.86
C ARG A 135 4.92 -4.27 2.24
N GLU A 136 4.80 -5.54 2.57
CA GLU A 136 5.19 -6.13 3.83
C GLU A 136 5.77 -7.52 3.56
N SER A 137 6.47 -8.10 4.53
CA SER A 137 7.07 -9.44 4.42
C SER A 137 6.09 -10.57 3.99
N HIS A 138 4.78 -10.42 4.15
CA HIS A 138 3.75 -11.35 3.67
C HIS A 138 2.65 -10.67 2.82
N LEU A 139 2.80 -9.41 2.39
CA LEU A 139 1.79 -8.67 1.62
C LEU A 139 2.34 -8.18 0.28
N ILE A 140 1.63 -8.50 -0.81
CA ILE A 140 1.92 -8.04 -2.18
C ILE A 140 0.70 -7.31 -2.74
N THR A 141 0.94 -6.15 -3.37
CA THR A 141 -0.05 -5.38 -4.12
C THR A 141 0.39 -5.21 -5.58
N PHE A 142 -0.56 -5.05 -6.50
CA PHE A 142 -0.28 -4.65 -7.88
C PHE A 142 -0.43 -3.12 -8.11
N ARG A 143 -0.69 -2.35 -7.04
CA ARG A 143 -0.95 -0.89 -7.05
C ARG A 143 -2.05 -0.47 -8.06
N ASP A 144 -3.05 -1.32 -8.24
CA ASP A 144 -4.11 -1.15 -9.25
C ASP A 144 -5.51 -1.05 -8.61
N PRO A 145 -5.97 0.17 -8.26
CA PRO A 145 -7.33 0.42 -7.82
C PRO A 145 -8.36 0.39 -8.96
N TRP A 146 -7.95 0.55 -10.23
CA TRP A 146 -8.86 0.45 -11.38
C TRP A 146 -9.28 -0.99 -11.65
N SER A 147 -8.52 -1.97 -11.16
CA SER A 147 -8.91 -3.38 -11.12
C SER A 147 -10.31 -3.62 -10.54
N PHE A 148 -10.77 -2.79 -9.59
CA PHE A 148 -12.14 -2.91 -9.06
C PHE A 148 -13.22 -2.58 -10.11
N PRO A 149 -13.33 -1.35 -10.67
CA PRO A 149 -14.30 -1.08 -11.71
C PRO A 149 -14.09 -1.92 -12.98
N ILE A 150 -12.85 -2.27 -13.36
CA ILE A 150 -12.62 -3.15 -14.52
C ILE A 150 -13.30 -4.51 -14.33
N LEU A 151 -13.28 -5.09 -13.12
CA LEU A 151 -13.84 -6.41 -12.84
C LEU A 151 -15.35 -6.42 -12.54
N TYR A 152 -15.91 -5.34 -11.97
CA TYR A 152 -17.30 -5.33 -11.48
C TYR A 152 -18.26 -4.33 -12.18
N HIS A 153 -17.77 -3.36 -12.97
CA HIS A 153 -18.63 -2.37 -13.64
C HIS A 153 -19.08 -2.89 -15.02
N PRO A 154 -20.40 -3.04 -15.30
CA PRO A 154 -20.88 -3.63 -16.56
C PRO A 154 -20.39 -2.95 -17.86
N ALA A 155 -20.03 -1.65 -17.80
CA ALA A 155 -19.48 -0.93 -18.95
C ALA A 155 -18.00 -1.29 -19.28
N CYS A 156 -17.36 -2.13 -18.46
CA CYS A 156 -15.97 -2.56 -18.59
C CYS A 156 -15.80 -4.00 -19.09
N ASN A 157 -16.89 -4.72 -19.40
CA ASN A 157 -16.84 -6.16 -19.75
C ASN A 157 -15.91 -6.49 -20.94
N HIS A 158 -15.65 -5.55 -21.85
CA HIS A 158 -14.69 -5.69 -22.97
C HIS A 158 -13.20 -5.55 -22.55
N LEU A 159 -12.92 -4.97 -21.38
CA LEU A 159 -11.56 -4.87 -20.81
C LEU A 159 -11.17 -6.14 -20.04
N ILE A 160 -12.15 -6.80 -19.41
CA ILE A 160 -11.96 -7.96 -18.53
C ILE A 160 -11.01 -9.02 -19.12
N PRO A 161 -11.14 -9.49 -20.39
CA PRO A 161 -10.28 -10.56 -20.90
C PRO A 161 -8.79 -10.19 -20.93
N LYS A 162 -8.45 -8.95 -21.32
CA LYS A 162 -7.07 -8.44 -21.31
C LYS A 162 -6.58 -8.22 -19.88
N HIS A 163 -7.46 -7.73 -19.01
CA HIS A 163 -7.12 -7.48 -17.60
C HIS A 163 -6.82 -8.79 -16.85
N MET A 164 -7.61 -9.83 -17.07
CA MET A 164 -7.41 -11.14 -16.45
C MET A 164 -6.11 -11.80 -16.91
N GLN A 165 -5.67 -11.61 -18.16
CA GLN A 165 -4.34 -12.08 -18.60
C GLN A 165 -3.21 -11.34 -17.86
N SER A 166 -3.34 -10.01 -17.71
CA SER A 166 -2.37 -9.18 -16.96
C SER A 166 -2.28 -9.62 -15.49
N LEU A 167 -3.43 -9.78 -14.82
CA LEU A 167 -3.49 -10.32 -13.45
C LEU A 167 -2.89 -11.72 -13.37
N ALA A 168 -3.19 -12.61 -14.34
CA ALA A 168 -2.66 -13.97 -14.34
C ALA A 168 -1.13 -14.01 -14.45
N GLN A 169 -0.55 -13.18 -15.32
CA GLN A 169 0.90 -13.06 -15.49
C GLN A 169 1.59 -12.51 -14.24
N ARG A 170 0.97 -11.55 -13.54
CA ARG A 170 1.49 -11.02 -12.26
C ARG A 170 1.41 -12.03 -11.12
N ILE A 171 0.29 -12.76 -10.99
CA ILE A 171 0.11 -13.81 -9.98
C ILE A 171 1.07 -15.00 -10.23
N ALA A 172 1.17 -15.45 -11.49
CA ALA A 172 2.15 -16.46 -11.88
C ALA A 172 3.58 -15.97 -11.62
N GLY A 173 3.86 -14.68 -11.88
CA GLY A 173 5.16 -14.07 -11.61
C GLY A 173 5.55 -14.12 -10.14
N VAL A 174 4.66 -13.75 -9.20
CA VAL A 174 4.87 -13.93 -7.76
C VAL A 174 5.22 -15.39 -7.41
N CYS A 175 4.51 -16.36 -7.98
CA CYS A 175 4.78 -17.78 -7.75
C CYS A 175 6.17 -18.19 -8.28
N ILE A 176 6.54 -17.71 -9.48
CA ILE A 176 7.84 -17.97 -10.13
C ILE A 176 8.98 -17.35 -9.31
N THR A 177 8.87 -16.09 -8.89
CA THR A 177 9.83 -15.40 -8.02
C THR A 177 10.07 -16.19 -6.72
N LEU A 178 9.01 -16.69 -6.07
CA LEU A 178 9.13 -17.47 -4.84
C LEU A 178 9.62 -18.91 -5.06
N GLY A 179 9.79 -19.36 -6.31
CA GLY A 179 10.19 -20.73 -6.64
C GLY A 179 9.09 -21.78 -6.41
N GLU A 180 7.82 -21.39 -6.55
CA GLU A 180 6.65 -22.21 -6.20
C GLU A 180 5.82 -22.60 -7.42
N TYR A 181 5.50 -23.90 -7.56
CA TYR A 181 4.48 -24.41 -8.48
C TYR A 181 3.27 -24.92 -7.67
N PRO A 182 2.34 -24.02 -7.29
CA PRO A 182 1.29 -24.32 -6.33
C PRO A 182 0.14 -25.15 -6.90
N ARG A 183 -0.57 -25.86 -6.01
CA ARG A 183 -1.93 -26.33 -6.26
C ARG A 183 -2.86 -25.13 -6.40
N VAL A 184 -3.31 -24.81 -7.62
CA VAL A 184 -4.23 -23.69 -7.85
C VAL A 184 -5.66 -24.10 -7.50
N ARG A 185 -6.27 -23.39 -6.55
CA ARG A 185 -7.69 -23.47 -6.15
C ARG A 185 -8.36 -22.11 -6.36
N PHE A 186 -9.69 -22.07 -6.43
CA PHE A 186 -10.43 -20.82 -6.62
C PHE A 186 -11.78 -20.82 -5.92
N TYR A 187 -12.24 -19.65 -5.46
CA TYR A 187 -13.57 -19.47 -4.89
C TYR A 187 -14.67 -19.61 -5.97
N ARG A 188 -15.76 -20.29 -5.60
CA ARG A 188 -16.99 -20.44 -6.35
C ARG A 188 -18.18 -20.27 -5.38
N PRO A 189 -18.96 -19.18 -5.49
CA PRO A 189 -20.19 -19.02 -4.71
C PRO A 189 -21.16 -20.19 -4.89
N LYS A 190 -21.77 -20.69 -3.81
CA LYS A 190 -22.75 -21.80 -3.88
C LYS A 190 -24.02 -21.40 -4.64
N ASN A 191 -24.48 -20.16 -4.41
CA ASN A 191 -25.66 -19.56 -5.02
C ASN A 191 -25.22 -18.27 -5.72
N ALA A 192 -24.65 -18.38 -6.92
CA ALA A 192 -24.22 -17.22 -7.69
C ALA A 192 -25.43 -16.39 -8.18
N VAL A 193 -25.44 -15.09 -7.85
CA VAL A 193 -26.48 -14.12 -8.24
C VAL A 193 -25.97 -12.95 -9.09
N HIS A 194 -24.67 -12.93 -9.42
CA HIS A 194 -23.99 -11.81 -10.06
C HIS A 194 -23.02 -12.30 -11.14
N GLU A 195 -22.82 -11.52 -12.22
CA GLU A 195 -22.02 -11.94 -13.38
C GLU A 195 -20.55 -12.22 -13.03
N ALA A 196 -19.98 -11.45 -12.09
CA ALA A 196 -18.58 -11.57 -11.69
C ALA A 196 -18.24 -12.89 -10.95
N SER A 197 -19.24 -13.69 -10.57
CA SER A 197 -19.07 -14.96 -9.85
C SER A 197 -18.24 -16.03 -10.58
N VAL A 198 -18.02 -15.87 -11.89
CA VAL A 198 -17.13 -16.75 -12.66
C VAL A 198 -15.68 -16.28 -12.70
N LEU A 199 -15.37 -15.03 -12.31
CA LEU A 199 -14.03 -14.42 -12.43
C LEU A 199 -12.93 -15.27 -11.82
N CYS A 200 -13.12 -15.72 -10.57
CA CYS A 200 -12.15 -16.56 -9.86
C CYS A 200 -11.76 -17.83 -10.64
N SER A 201 -12.74 -18.46 -11.31
CA SER A 201 -12.51 -19.68 -12.11
C SER A 201 -11.72 -19.42 -13.40
N HIS A 202 -12.04 -18.33 -14.12
CA HIS A 202 -11.32 -17.94 -15.33
C HIS A 202 -9.89 -17.46 -15.02
N LEU A 203 -9.72 -16.67 -13.96
CA LEU A 203 -8.40 -16.17 -13.53
C LEU A 203 -7.50 -17.31 -13.06
N ALA A 204 -8.02 -18.23 -12.24
CA ALA A 204 -7.26 -19.37 -11.77
C ALA A 204 -6.81 -20.30 -12.91
N ARG A 205 -7.64 -20.49 -13.95
CA ARG A 205 -7.24 -21.22 -15.16
C ARG A 205 -6.11 -20.49 -15.90
N PHE A 206 -6.21 -19.17 -16.12
CA PHE A 206 -5.13 -18.41 -16.77
C PHE A 206 -3.82 -18.46 -15.97
N VAL A 207 -3.87 -18.37 -14.62
CA VAL A 207 -2.68 -18.52 -13.77
C VAL A 207 -2.07 -19.92 -13.92
N GLN A 208 -2.89 -20.97 -13.94
CA GLN A 208 -2.41 -22.34 -14.17
C GLN A 208 -1.76 -22.50 -15.55
N GLU A 209 -2.29 -21.84 -16.59
CA GLU A 209 -1.75 -21.88 -17.95
C GLU A 209 -0.40 -21.13 -18.08
N GLU A 210 -0.24 -19.98 -17.44
CA GLU A 210 1.04 -19.26 -17.37
C GLU A 210 2.10 -20.06 -16.57
N LEU A 211 1.72 -20.66 -15.44
CA LEU A 211 2.59 -21.54 -14.64
C LEU A 211 3.02 -22.80 -15.41
N ASP A 212 2.10 -23.41 -16.17
CA ASP A 212 2.39 -24.57 -17.01
C ASP A 212 3.32 -24.22 -18.17
N GLY A 213 3.11 -23.06 -18.80
CA GLY A 213 4.00 -22.54 -19.85
C GLY A 213 5.42 -22.31 -19.34
N TYR A 214 5.55 -21.71 -18.15
CA TYR A 214 6.86 -21.49 -17.52
C TYR A 214 7.54 -22.82 -17.13
N ALA A 215 6.83 -23.74 -16.48
CA ALA A 215 7.38 -25.05 -16.10
C ALA A 215 7.77 -25.91 -17.30
N HIS A 216 7.05 -25.82 -18.43
CA HIS A 216 7.43 -26.48 -19.67
C HIS A 216 8.68 -25.86 -20.31
N TRP A 217 8.86 -24.54 -20.20
CA TRP A 217 10.03 -23.83 -20.72
C TRP A 217 11.28 -23.99 -19.84
N ASN A 218 11.12 -24.10 -18.52
CA ASN A 218 12.20 -24.28 -17.54
C ASN A 218 12.06 -25.62 -16.79
N PRO A 219 12.69 -26.72 -17.28
CA PRO A 219 12.64 -28.03 -16.63
C PRO A 219 13.24 -28.11 -15.22
N ASN A 220 13.91 -27.06 -14.74
CA ASN A 220 14.44 -26.96 -13.38
C ASN A 220 13.46 -26.29 -12.40
N PHE A 221 12.24 -25.96 -12.85
CA PHE A 221 11.19 -25.34 -12.04
C PHE A 221 10.07 -26.34 -11.69
N PRO A 222 9.56 -26.37 -10.44
CA PRO A 222 10.04 -25.60 -9.29
C PRO A 222 11.41 -26.10 -8.79
N PRO A 223 12.24 -25.24 -8.17
CA PRO A 223 13.51 -25.64 -7.58
C PRO A 223 13.35 -26.80 -6.57
N PRO A 224 14.30 -27.75 -6.50
CA PRO A 224 14.22 -28.88 -5.56
C PRO A 224 14.08 -28.42 -4.10
N SER A 225 12.96 -28.79 -3.48
CA SER A 225 12.56 -28.28 -2.17
C SER A 225 12.08 -29.40 -1.24
N ASN A 226 12.43 -29.28 0.04
CA ASN A 226 11.94 -30.17 1.10
C ASN A 226 10.66 -29.64 1.78
N ARG A 227 10.06 -28.56 1.26
CA ARG A 227 8.76 -28.04 1.69
C ARG A 227 7.62 -28.91 1.14
N PRO A 228 6.48 -29.06 1.86
CA PRO A 228 5.26 -29.57 1.25
C PRO A 228 4.81 -28.64 0.11
N GLN A 229 4.22 -29.20 -0.95
CA GLN A 229 3.77 -28.42 -2.12
C GLN A 229 2.87 -27.26 -1.70
N SER A 230 3.14 -26.07 -2.24
CA SER A 230 2.36 -24.87 -1.98
C SER A 230 0.94 -24.92 -2.56
N THR A 231 0.09 -24.02 -2.07
CA THR A 231 -1.29 -23.84 -2.56
C THR A 231 -1.53 -22.37 -2.87
N LEU A 232 -2.20 -22.09 -3.98
CA LEU A 232 -2.69 -20.76 -4.35
C LEU A 232 -4.22 -20.79 -4.32
N ILE A 233 -4.85 -19.86 -3.59
CA ILE A 233 -6.31 -19.65 -3.67
C ILE A 233 -6.58 -18.32 -4.35
N VAL A 234 -7.32 -18.35 -5.45
CA VAL A 234 -7.90 -17.17 -6.10
C VAL A 234 -9.30 -16.90 -5.53
N THR A 235 -9.52 -15.70 -4.99
CA THR A 235 -10.81 -15.25 -4.43
C THR A 235 -11.10 -13.80 -4.82
N ASP A 236 -12.35 -13.36 -4.63
CA ASP A 236 -12.84 -12.02 -4.97
C ASP A 236 -13.64 -11.41 -3.79
N ARG A 237 -14.27 -10.24 -4.00
CA ARG A 237 -15.08 -9.56 -2.98
C ARG A 237 -16.44 -10.20 -2.71
N SER A 238 -16.95 -11.08 -3.57
CA SER A 238 -18.17 -11.84 -3.32
C SER A 238 -18.00 -12.98 -2.29
N MET A 239 -16.77 -13.22 -1.82
CA MET A 239 -16.52 -14.08 -0.65
C MET A 239 -16.86 -13.38 0.67
N ASP A 240 -16.67 -12.06 0.75
CA ASP A 240 -16.84 -11.29 1.99
C ASP A 240 -17.13 -9.80 1.71
N LEU A 241 -18.37 -9.40 1.96
CA LEU A 241 -18.85 -8.02 1.81
C LEU A 241 -18.91 -7.25 3.14
N MET A 242 -18.61 -7.89 4.28
CA MET A 242 -18.65 -7.26 5.61
C MET A 242 -17.26 -6.79 6.06
N ALA A 243 -16.21 -7.58 5.79
CA ALA A 243 -14.83 -7.23 6.10
C ALA A 243 -14.39 -5.82 5.64
N PRO A 244 -14.76 -5.31 4.43
CA PRO A 244 -14.36 -3.98 3.97
C PRO A 244 -15.26 -2.83 4.47
N LEU A 245 -16.26 -3.08 5.33
CA LEU A 245 -17.14 -2.04 5.88
C LEU A 245 -16.90 -1.77 7.37
N LEU A 246 -16.48 -2.80 8.11
CA LEU A 246 -16.27 -2.77 9.56
C LEU A 246 -15.21 -1.77 10.01
N HIS A 247 -15.44 -1.13 11.15
CA HIS A 247 -14.37 -0.54 11.96
C HIS A 247 -13.53 -1.66 12.60
N GLU A 248 -12.20 -1.57 12.47
CA GLU A 248 -11.26 -2.63 12.84
C GLU A 248 -10.16 -2.10 13.79
N PHE A 249 -10.22 -2.45 15.07
CA PHE A 249 -9.42 -1.84 16.14
C PHE A 249 -8.03 -2.47 16.36
N THR A 250 -7.46 -3.10 15.33
CA THR A 250 -6.02 -3.43 15.32
C THR A 250 -5.21 -2.33 14.64
N TYR A 251 -4.06 -1.99 15.21
CA TYR A 251 -3.39 -0.71 15.04
C TYR A 251 -3.34 -0.19 13.59
N GLN A 252 -2.86 -0.99 12.64
CA GLN A 252 -2.78 -0.60 11.23
C GLN A 252 -4.14 -0.41 10.57
N ALA A 253 -5.09 -1.33 10.78
CA ALA A 253 -6.43 -1.22 10.20
C ALA A 253 -7.14 0.04 10.72
N MET A 254 -7.05 0.31 12.03
CA MET A 254 -7.60 1.49 12.66
C MET A 254 -6.92 2.78 12.16
N ALA A 255 -5.60 2.77 11.98
CA ALA A 255 -4.86 3.92 11.47
C ALA A 255 -5.19 4.23 10.00
N HIS A 256 -5.38 3.21 9.16
CA HIS A 256 -5.79 3.40 7.76
C HIS A 256 -7.29 3.72 7.56
N ASP A 257 -8.16 3.41 8.53
CA ASP A 257 -9.58 3.82 8.52
C ASP A 257 -9.75 5.26 9.04
N LEU A 258 -9.02 5.64 10.09
CA LEU A 258 -9.27 6.90 10.83
C LEU A 258 -8.31 8.05 10.52
N LEU A 259 -7.06 7.78 10.08
CA LEU A 259 -6.04 8.82 9.84
C LEU A 259 -5.86 9.10 8.34
N PRO A 260 -5.44 10.31 7.94
CA PRO A 260 -5.20 10.67 6.54
C PRO A 260 -3.87 10.10 5.99
N ILE A 261 -3.72 8.77 6.03
CA ILE A 261 -2.57 8.04 5.49
C ILE A 261 -2.68 7.97 3.96
N LYS A 262 -1.59 8.31 3.28
CA LYS A 262 -1.45 8.26 1.83
C LYS A 262 -0.81 6.93 1.43
N ASP A 263 -1.58 5.99 0.88
CA ASP A 263 -1.05 4.80 0.19
C ASP A 263 -0.79 5.16 -1.28
N ALA A 264 0.41 5.69 -1.57
CA ALA A 264 0.88 6.06 -2.90
C ALA A 264 2.01 5.11 -3.33
N ASP A 265 3.08 5.56 -4.00
CA ASP A 265 4.25 4.68 -4.22
C ASP A 265 4.89 4.26 -2.89
N LYS A 266 4.86 5.13 -1.88
CA LYS A 266 5.15 4.86 -0.47
C LYS A 266 3.90 5.08 0.39
N VAL A 267 3.83 4.41 1.54
CA VAL A 267 2.78 4.65 2.55
C VAL A 267 3.28 5.74 3.49
N THR A 268 2.65 6.92 3.49
CA THR A 268 3.06 8.04 4.34
C THR A 268 1.93 8.66 5.15
N TYR A 269 2.24 9.10 6.37
CA TYR A 269 1.36 9.87 7.23
C TYR A 269 2.03 11.20 7.58
N ARG A 270 1.27 12.29 7.50
CA ARG A 270 1.78 13.63 7.81
C ARG A 270 1.62 13.91 9.29
N THR A 271 2.72 14.20 9.97
CA THR A 271 2.70 14.54 11.40
C THR A 271 3.53 15.78 11.70
N LYS A 272 3.30 16.36 12.88
CA LYS A 272 4.02 17.52 13.39
C LYS A 272 5.13 17.06 14.34
N ILE A 273 6.38 17.23 13.89
CA ILE A 273 7.56 17.02 14.73
C ILE A 273 7.77 18.26 15.58
N ASN A 274 8.17 18.03 16.85
CA ASN A 274 8.39 19.06 17.87
C ASN A 274 7.18 20.01 18.04
N ALA A 275 5.96 19.47 17.96
CA ALA A 275 4.72 20.22 18.11
C ALA A 275 4.68 21.01 19.44
N GLY A 276 4.41 22.31 19.37
CA GLY A 276 4.46 23.24 20.50
C GLY A 276 5.85 23.79 20.87
N MET A 277 6.92 23.37 20.19
CA MET A 277 8.26 23.97 20.30
C MET A 277 8.47 25.07 19.25
N ALA A 278 9.57 25.83 19.38
CA ALA A 278 9.93 26.89 18.43
C ALA A 278 10.35 26.40 17.03
N ASP A 279 10.57 25.09 16.88
CA ASP A 279 10.99 24.40 15.66
C ASP A 279 9.94 23.39 15.15
N GLU A 280 8.66 23.61 15.47
CA GLU A 280 7.54 22.80 14.97
C GLU A 280 7.55 22.73 13.43
N THR A 281 7.58 21.50 12.89
CA THR A 281 7.64 21.23 11.45
C THR A 281 6.73 20.07 11.05
N GLU A 282 6.03 20.21 9.92
CA GLU A 282 5.29 19.10 9.31
C GLU A 282 6.22 18.22 8.47
N LYS A 283 6.21 16.91 8.74
CA LYS A 283 6.98 15.90 7.99
C LYS A 283 6.02 14.80 7.51
N ASP A 284 6.07 14.45 6.23
CA ASP A 284 5.47 13.20 5.75
C ASP A 284 6.42 12.06 6.17
N MET A 285 6.00 11.20 7.10
CA MET A 285 6.78 10.06 7.60
C MET A 285 6.32 8.75 6.96
N GLU A 286 7.26 7.85 6.68
CA GLU A 286 7.03 6.61 5.93
C GLU A 286 6.78 5.40 6.83
N LEU A 287 5.65 4.72 6.62
CA LEU A 287 5.28 3.49 7.34
C LEU A 287 5.72 2.28 6.50
N SER A 288 6.68 1.49 7.00
CA SER A 288 7.28 0.37 6.24
C SER A 288 7.80 -0.74 7.15
N ASP A 289 8.14 -1.91 6.57
CA ASP A 289 8.80 -3.02 7.28
C ASP A 289 10.22 -2.66 7.81
N LYS A 290 10.76 -1.47 7.50
CA LYS A 290 12.00 -0.95 8.11
C LYS A 290 11.77 -0.41 9.53
N ASP A 291 10.55 0.01 9.86
CA ASP A 291 10.18 0.44 11.22
C ASP A 291 9.76 -0.77 12.08
N LYS A 292 10.59 -1.08 13.09
CA LYS A 292 10.35 -2.20 14.01
C LYS A 292 9.16 -1.97 14.93
N ILE A 293 8.89 -0.73 15.33
CA ILE A 293 7.76 -0.37 16.20
C ILE A 293 6.45 -0.55 15.43
N TRP A 294 6.42 -0.20 14.14
CA TRP A 294 5.32 -0.52 13.24
C TRP A 294 5.12 -2.03 13.10
N VAL A 295 6.17 -2.80 12.73
CA VAL A 295 6.07 -4.26 12.51
C VAL A 295 5.61 -5.01 13.76
N ASP A 296 6.13 -4.69 14.94
CA ASP A 296 5.80 -5.38 16.21
C ASP A 296 4.39 -5.08 16.74
N ASN A 297 3.70 -4.07 16.19
CA ASN A 297 2.41 -3.59 16.70
C ASN A 297 1.28 -3.48 15.65
N ARG A 298 1.56 -3.41 14.34
CA ARG A 298 0.53 -3.19 13.31
C ARG A 298 -0.68 -4.12 13.37
N HIS A 299 -0.47 -5.37 13.77
CA HIS A 299 -1.50 -6.41 13.88
C HIS A 299 -2.02 -6.65 15.32
N ARG A 300 -1.57 -5.84 16.29
CA ARG A 300 -2.01 -5.86 17.70
C ARG A 300 -3.28 -5.01 17.86
N HIS A 301 -4.09 -5.30 18.88
CA HIS A 301 -5.24 -4.45 19.22
C HIS A 301 -4.76 -3.06 19.71
N MET A 302 -5.54 -2.00 19.48
CA MET A 302 -5.12 -0.63 19.82
C MET A 302 -4.86 -0.46 21.33
N LYS A 303 -5.72 -1.06 22.18
CA LYS A 303 -5.53 -1.14 23.64
C LYS A 303 -4.11 -1.61 23.99
N ASP A 304 -3.80 -2.86 23.64
CA ASP A 304 -2.52 -3.49 23.97
C ASP A 304 -1.34 -2.81 23.25
N THR A 305 -1.60 -2.05 22.17
CA THR A 305 -0.59 -1.25 21.46
C THR A 305 -0.18 -0.04 22.29
N ILE A 306 -1.13 0.68 22.87
CA ILE A 306 -0.84 1.81 23.77
C ILE A 306 -0.07 1.29 25.00
N ASP A 307 -0.55 0.20 25.62
CA ASP A 307 0.13 -0.44 26.76
C ASP A 307 1.55 -0.91 26.40
N LYS A 308 1.75 -1.47 25.21
CA LYS A 308 3.07 -1.93 24.72
C LYS A 308 4.02 -0.77 24.45
N LEU A 309 3.56 0.27 23.73
CA LEU A 309 4.38 1.45 23.41
C LEU A 309 4.82 2.19 24.67
N MET A 310 3.91 2.45 25.62
CA MET A 310 4.23 3.07 26.91
C MET A 310 5.16 2.18 27.74
N GLY A 311 4.88 0.87 27.80
CA GLY A 311 5.66 -0.10 28.55
C GLY A 311 7.03 -0.43 27.95
N ASP A 312 7.27 -0.19 26.66
CA ASP A 312 8.61 -0.26 26.06
C ASP A 312 9.36 1.06 26.23
N PHE A 313 8.68 2.21 26.12
CA PHE A 313 9.30 3.51 26.34
C PHE A 313 9.83 3.64 27.78
N GLN A 314 9.07 3.18 28.78
CA GLN A 314 9.56 3.16 30.17
C GLN A 314 10.82 2.29 30.34
N LYS A 315 10.90 1.12 29.69
CA LYS A 315 12.13 0.30 29.73
C LYS A 315 13.31 1.01 29.09
N PHE A 316 13.09 1.72 27.99
CA PHE A 316 14.14 2.52 27.37
C PHE A 316 14.66 3.61 28.33
N LEU A 317 13.79 4.25 29.10
CA LEU A 317 14.20 5.18 30.18
C LEU A 317 14.98 4.45 31.29
N ASP A 318 14.48 3.31 31.77
CA ASP A 318 15.11 2.51 32.83
C ASP A 318 16.51 2.00 32.42
N GLU A 319 16.71 1.72 31.13
CA GLU A 319 18.00 1.35 30.53
C GLU A 319 18.92 2.56 30.27
N ASN A 320 18.36 3.78 30.21
CA ASN A 320 19.08 5.03 29.88
C ASN A 320 18.88 6.13 30.95
N PRO A 321 19.13 5.87 32.25
CA PRO A 321 18.82 6.78 33.36
C PRO A 321 19.67 8.06 33.38
N HIS A 322 20.68 8.18 32.52
CA HIS A 322 21.48 9.39 32.36
C HIS A 322 20.74 10.53 31.63
N PHE A 323 19.53 10.27 31.12
CA PHE A 323 18.71 11.24 30.40
C PHE A 323 17.34 11.51 31.05
N THR A 324 17.00 10.81 32.14
CA THR A 324 15.84 11.10 32.97
C THR A 324 16.18 12.18 34.00
N ASN A 325 15.57 13.36 33.89
CA ASN A 325 15.66 14.37 34.95
C ASN A 325 14.86 13.90 36.18
N ASP A 326 15.50 13.89 37.35
CA ASP A 326 14.87 13.53 38.64
C ASP A 326 13.63 14.40 38.90
N GLY A 327 12.44 13.82 38.75
CA GLY A 327 11.14 14.48 39.02
C GLY A 327 10.22 14.69 37.82
N ALA A 328 10.59 14.27 36.60
CA ALA A 328 9.66 14.26 35.47
C ALA A 328 8.60 13.13 35.60
N ASP A 329 7.32 13.45 35.42
CA ASP A 329 6.22 12.46 35.47
C ASP A 329 6.12 11.71 34.14
N ALA A 330 6.99 10.70 34.00
CA ALA A 330 7.21 9.90 32.79
C ALA A 330 5.96 9.13 32.29
N THR A 331 4.86 9.14 33.05
CA THR A 331 3.60 8.49 32.68
C THR A 331 2.78 9.27 31.66
N SER A 332 3.10 10.55 31.38
CA SER A 332 2.34 11.41 30.47
C SER A 332 2.96 11.53 29.07
N LEU A 333 2.14 11.45 28.02
CA LEU A 333 2.57 11.58 26.61
C LEU A 333 3.30 12.89 26.30
N ASN A 334 3.00 13.97 27.03
CA ASN A 334 3.67 15.25 26.85
C ASN A 334 5.05 15.25 27.53
N ALA A 335 5.21 14.69 28.74
CA ALA A 335 6.52 14.49 29.34
C ALA A 335 7.41 13.56 28.49
N ILE A 336 6.83 12.54 27.86
CA ILE A 336 7.52 11.68 26.89
C ILE A 336 8.05 12.51 25.71
N ARG A 337 7.21 13.35 25.09
CA ARG A 337 7.61 14.26 23.98
C ARG A 337 8.69 15.27 24.41
N GLU A 338 8.57 15.85 25.60
CA GLU A 338 9.53 16.81 26.14
C GLU A 338 10.88 16.16 26.49
N MET A 339 10.89 14.99 27.13
CA MET A 339 12.12 14.24 27.43
C MET A 339 12.82 13.77 26.15
N LEU A 340 12.06 13.35 25.14
CA LEU A 340 12.58 13.05 23.81
C LEU A 340 13.29 14.26 23.15
N ALA A 341 12.97 15.50 23.50
CA ALA A 341 13.69 16.66 22.99
C ALA A 341 15.19 16.65 23.38
N GLY A 342 15.53 16.08 24.54
CA GLY A 342 16.91 16.01 25.07
C GLY A 342 17.83 14.93 24.49
N LEU A 343 17.37 14.12 23.52
CA LEU A 343 18.06 12.90 23.06
C LEU A 343 18.60 12.97 21.60
N PRO A 344 19.64 13.78 21.31
CA PRO A 344 20.17 13.89 19.94
C PRO A 344 20.83 12.60 19.41
N GLN A 345 21.31 11.71 20.30
CA GLN A 345 21.96 10.45 19.91
C GLN A 345 20.97 9.35 19.49
N PHE A 346 19.67 9.53 19.73
CA PHE A 346 18.62 8.54 19.44
C PHE A 346 17.51 9.11 18.53
N GLN A 347 17.82 10.11 17.71
CA GLN A 347 16.84 10.89 16.94
C GLN A 347 15.92 10.03 16.03
N GLU A 348 16.44 8.98 15.39
CA GLU A 348 15.61 8.07 14.56
C GLU A 348 14.56 7.31 15.39
N MET A 349 15.00 6.70 16.50
CA MET A 349 14.11 5.93 17.40
C MET A 349 13.10 6.86 18.09
N LYS A 350 13.52 8.07 18.45
CA LYS A 350 12.66 9.16 18.93
C LYS A 350 11.56 9.49 17.91
N GLU A 351 11.92 9.67 16.64
CA GLU A 351 10.96 10.00 15.59
C GLU A 351 9.94 8.86 15.41
N ALA A 352 10.38 7.59 15.42
CA ALA A 352 9.50 6.42 15.37
C ALA A 352 8.53 6.32 16.58
N TYR A 353 9.03 6.46 17.82
CA TYR A 353 8.14 6.47 19.00
C TYR A 353 7.17 7.65 18.98
N SER A 354 7.64 8.85 18.63
CA SER A 354 6.79 10.05 18.54
C SER A 354 5.69 9.91 17.49
N LEU A 355 6.03 9.36 16.32
CA LEU A 355 5.09 9.00 15.25
C LEU A 355 4.00 8.06 15.78
N HIS A 356 4.39 6.92 16.34
CA HIS A 356 3.44 5.88 16.71
C HIS A 356 2.54 6.27 17.89
N LEU A 357 3.09 6.95 18.90
CA LEU A 357 2.30 7.50 20.01
C LEU A 357 1.31 8.59 19.52
N THR A 358 1.72 9.43 18.56
CA THR A 358 0.83 10.46 17.99
C THR A 358 -0.30 9.84 17.17
N MET A 359 0.01 8.88 16.29
CA MET A 359 -1.01 8.13 15.54
C MET A 359 -2.00 7.41 16.46
N ALA A 360 -1.51 6.73 17.51
CA ALA A 360 -2.38 6.04 18.47
C ALA A 360 -3.29 7.03 19.23
N GLN A 361 -2.76 8.18 19.66
CA GLN A 361 -3.55 9.21 20.33
C GLN A 361 -4.61 9.83 19.40
N GLU A 362 -4.29 10.10 18.14
CA GLU A 362 -5.26 10.62 17.16
C GLU A 362 -6.36 9.58 16.85
N CYS A 363 -6.01 8.31 16.65
CA CYS A 363 -6.99 7.23 16.53
C CYS A 363 -7.92 7.16 17.75
N MET A 364 -7.40 7.27 18.98
CA MET A 364 -8.21 7.24 20.19
C MET A 364 -9.07 8.50 20.39
N ASN A 365 -8.59 9.67 19.97
CA ASN A 365 -9.38 10.90 19.94
C ASN A 365 -10.60 10.73 19.03
N ILE A 366 -10.39 10.24 17.80
CA ILE A 366 -11.46 10.00 16.81
C ILE A 366 -12.42 8.92 17.32
N PHE A 367 -11.90 7.83 17.90
CA PHE A 367 -12.69 6.73 18.46
C PHE A 367 -13.69 7.19 19.52
N GLN A 368 -13.27 8.07 20.45
CA GLN A 368 -14.15 8.64 21.47
C GLN A 368 -15.07 9.73 20.90
N HIS A 369 -14.54 10.64 20.07
CA HIS A 369 -15.29 11.77 19.53
C HIS A 369 -16.44 11.33 18.62
N ASN A 370 -16.20 10.35 17.74
CA ASN A 370 -17.18 9.90 16.74
C ASN A 370 -18.06 8.73 17.23
N LYS A 371 -18.04 8.42 18.53
CA LYS A 371 -18.80 7.30 19.15
C LYS A 371 -18.58 5.95 18.46
N LEU A 372 -17.34 5.67 18.06
CA LEU A 372 -16.99 4.39 17.45
C LEU A 372 -17.26 3.15 18.34
N PRO A 373 -17.25 3.20 19.70
CA PRO A 373 -17.73 2.09 20.52
C PRO A 373 -19.18 1.67 20.22
N ASP A 374 -20.08 2.64 20.07
CA ASP A 374 -21.52 2.40 19.93
C ASP A 374 -21.83 1.85 18.53
N LEU A 375 -21.20 2.42 17.50
CA LEU A 375 -21.17 1.88 16.14
C LEU A 375 -20.62 0.45 16.11
N ALA A 376 -19.46 0.21 16.74
CA ALA A 376 -18.81 -1.08 16.71
C ALA A 376 -19.65 -2.20 17.34
N SER A 377 -20.32 -1.96 18.47
CA SER A 377 -21.16 -3.00 19.10
C SER A 377 -22.27 -3.46 18.14
N ILE A 378 -22.93 -2.53 17.43
CA ILE A 378 -23.99 -2.88 16.46
C ILE A 378 -23.42 -3.44 15.14
N GLU A 379 -22.28 -2.93 14.65
CA GLU A 379 -21.56 -3.44 13.47
C GLU A 379 -21.15 -4.91 13.67
N GLN A 380 -20.48 -5.21 14.80
CA GLN A 380 -20.07 -6.57 15.18
C GLN A 380 -21.29 -7.49 15.36
N THR A 381 -22.41 -6.96 15.83
CA THR A 381 -23.67 -7.69 15.97
C THR A 381 -24.30 -8.04 14.61
N MET A 382 -24.19 -7.15 13.61
CA MET A 382 -24.65 -7.42 12.25
C MET A 382 -23.71 -8.34 11.46
N SER A 383 -22.39 -8.15 11.59
CA SER A 383 -21.39 -8.92 10.82
C SER A 383 -21.22 -10.35 11.33
N THR A 384 -21.35 -10.59 12.64
CA THR A 384 -21.34 -11.93 13.24
C THR A 384 -22.73 -12.59 13.29
N GLY A 385 -23.80 -11.80 13.16
CA GLY A 385 -25.19 -12.22 13.33
C GLY A 385 -25.58 -12.54 14.78
N LEU A 386 -24.73 -12.21 15.76
CA LEU A 386 -24.89 -12.51 17.18
C LEU A 386 -24.63 -11.29 18.05
N ASP A 387 -25.41 -11.11 19.12
CA ASP A 387 -25.11 -10.14 20.18
C ASP A 387 -23.87 -10.58 21.01
N GLU A 388 -23.42 -9.73 21.92
CA GLU A 388 -22.24 -9.96 22.78
C GLU A 388 -22.41 -11.21 23.67
N ASP A 389 -23.64 -11.48 24.09
CA ASP A 389 -24.08 -12.70 24.80
C ASP A 389 -24.05 -13.97 23.91
N SER A 390 -23.60 -13.85 22.64
CA SER A 390 -23.57 -14.88 21.61
C SER A 390 -24.95 -15.47 21.25
N ARG A 391 -26.01 -14.66 21.38
CA ARG A 391 -27.40 -15.00 21.05
C ARG A 391 -27.85 -14.26 19.80
N LYS A 392 -29.02 -14.64 19.27
CA LYS A 392 -29.61 -13.94 18.13
C LYS A 392 -30.12 -12.55 18.56
N PRO A 393 -29.59 -11.45 17.97
CA PRO A 393 -29.89 -10.10 18.43
C PRO A 393 -31.34 -9.71 18.16
N LYS A 394 -31.82 -8.76 18.97
CA LYS A 394 -33.13 -8.12 18.87
C LYS A 394 -32.97 -6.63 18.65
N ASN A 395 -34.03 -5.95 18.24
CA ASN A 395 -34.13 -4.48 18.16
C ASN A 395 -33.04 -3.76 17.32
N VAL A 396 -32.27 -4.50 16.51
CA VAL A 396 -31.16 -4.01 15.66
C VAL A 396 -31.52 -2.73 14.88
N LEU A 397 -32.73 -2.67 14.30
CA LEU A 397 -33.20 -1.49 13.57
C LEU A 397 -33.43 -0.27 14.47
N GLU A 398 -33.91 -0.46 15.70
CA GLU A 398 -34.13 0.63 16.66
C GLU A 398 -32.79 1.24 17.10
N THR A 399 -31.80 0.40 17.39
CA THR A 399 -30.42 0.82 17.67
C THR A 399 -29.83 1.61 16.50
N ILE A 400 -29.96 1.10 15.27
CA ILE A 400 -29.46 1.78 14.06
C ILE A 400 -30.14 3.15 13.89
N VAL A 401 -31.46 3.22 13.96
CA VAL A 401 -32.21 4.48 13.81
C VAL A 401 -31.77 5.51 14.85
N SER A 402 -31.50 5.09 16.09
CA SER A 402 -30.96 5.97 17.14
C SER A 402 -29.54 6.46 16.87
N LEU A 403 -28.71 5.69 16.16
CA LEU A 403 -27.33 6.07 15.80
C LEU A 403 -27.27 6.94 14.53
N LEU A 404 -28.23 6.78 13.60
CA LEU A 404 -28.32 7.60 12.39
C LEU A 404 -28.73 9.05 12.66
N ASP A 405 -29.34 9.34 13.83
CA ASP A 405 -29.69 10.68 14.30
C ASP A 405 -28.51 11.40 14.98
N ASP A 406 -27.47 10.68 15.40
CA ASP A 406 -26.44 11.20 16.30
C ASP A 406 -25.42 12.10 15.57
N GLU A 407 -25.38 13.39 15.90
CA GLU A 407 -24.48 14.38 15.28
C GLU A 407 -22.98 14.04 15.43
N ALA A 408 -22.59 13.20 16.38
CA ALA A 408 -21.21 12.74 16.51
C ALA A 408 -20.80 11.72 15.42
N ILE A 409 -21.76 11.01 14.82
CA ILE A 409 -21.50 9.94 13.85
C ILE A 409 -21.46 10.51 12.43
N LEU A 410 -20.30 10.35 11.77
CA LEU A 410 -20.04 10.93 10.45
C LEU A 410 -20.98 10.37 9.36
N PRO A 411 -21.34 11.16 8.33
CA PRO A 411 -22.15 10.69 7.21
C PRO A 411 -21.62 9.42 6.50
N SER A 412 -20.29 9.27 6.40
CA SER A 412 -19.65 8.05 5.87
C SER A 412 -19.99 6.80 6.68
N ASP A 413 -20.08 6.94 8.00
CA ASP A 413 -20.27 5.83 8.93
C ASP A 413 -21.77 5.53 9.11
N ARG A 414 -22.63 6.55 9.00
CA ARG A 414 -24.08 6.39 8.78
C ARG A 414 -24.35 5.54 7.53
N LEU A 415 -23.65 5.81 6.43
CA LEU A 415 -23.79 5.04 5.18
C LEU A 415 -23.26 3.60 5.32
N ARG A 416 -22.07 3.40 5.92
CA ARG A 416 -21.53 2.06 6.25
C ARG A 416 -22.53 1.25 7.07
N LEU A 417 -23.12 1.84 8.11
CA LEU A 417 -24.11 1.22 8.99
C LEU A 417 -25.38 0.79 8.23
N ILE A 418 -25.90 1.65 7.34
CA ILE A 418 -27.06 1.32 6.48
C ILE A 418 -26.71 0.17 5.52
N ILE A 419 -25.54 0.20 4.88
CA ILE A 419 -25.10 -0.88 3.98
C ILE A 419 -25.01 -2.21 4.72
N MET A 420 -24.31 -2.25 5.87
CA MET A 420 -24.17 -3.45 6.68
C MET A 420 -25.52 -4.01 7.15
N TYR A 421 -26.45 -3.13 7.54
CA TYR A 421 -27.81 -3.53 7.90
C TYR A 421 -28.54 -4.21 6.74
N ILE A 422 -28.46 -3.66 5.53
CA ILE A 422 -29.15 -4.20 4.35
C ILE A 422 -28.58 -5.58 3.99
N LEU A 423 -27.26 -5.74 4.03
CA LEU A 423 -26.58 -7.04 3.84
C LEU A 423 -26.98 -8.05 4.92
N TYR A 424 -26.93 -7.68 6.20
CA TYR A 424 -27.35 -8.52 7.35
C TYR A 424 -28.82 -8.96 7.24
N ARG A 425 -29.70 -8.10 6.73
CA ARG A 425 -31.13 -8.40 6.55
C ARG A 425 -31.43 -9.28 5.32
N GLY A 426 -30.45 -9.58 4.47
CA GLY A 426 -30.68 -10.28 3.19
C GLY A 426 -31.55 -9.45 2.24
N GLY A 427 -31.29 -8.14 2.19
CA GLY A 427 -32.04 -7.16 1.43
C GLY A 427 -33.25 -6.59 2.17
N VAL A 428 -33.73 -5.43 1.73
CA VAL A 428 -34.90 -4.71 2.25
C VAL A 428 -35.74 -4.11 1.11
N ILE A 429 -36.84 -3.43 1.44
CA ILE A 429 -37.66 -2.70 0.46
C ILE A 429 -36.96 -1.37 0.13
N MET A 430 -36.87 -0.98 -1.15
CA MET A 430 -36.09 0.19 -1.57
C MET A 430 -36.65 1.51 -0.99
N GLU A 431 -37.97 1.60 -0.82
CA GLU A 431 -38.63 2.69 -0.12
C GLU A 431 -38.24 2.78 1.36
N ASP A 432 -37.82 1.69 1.99
CA ASP A 432 -37.26 1.71 3.36
C ASP A 432 -35.78 2.13 3.37
N VAL A 433 -35.01 1.82 2.32
CA VAL A 433 -33.66 2.37 2.12
C VAL A 433 -33.71 3.90 2.03
N GLN A 434 -34.61 4.43 1.20
CA GLN A 434 -34.77 5.88 1.02
C GLN A 434 -35.23 6.58 2.32
N LYS A 435 -36.03 5.93 3.17
CA LYS A 435 -36.35 6.44 4.52
C LYS A 435 -35.12 6.47 5.44
N LEU A 436 -34.28 5.43 5.42
CA LEU A 436 -33.06 5.36 6.22
C LEU A 436 -32.04 6.43 5.79
N LEU A 437 -31.84 6.63 4.48
CA LEU A 437 -30.99 7.70 3.94
C LEU A 437 -31.51 9.09 4.34
N PHE A 438 -32.82 9.33 4.18
CA PHE A 438 -33.45 10.59 4.61
C PHE A 438 -33.29 10.86 6.11
N HIS A 439 -33.53 9.86 6.96
CA HIS A 439 -33.34 9.95 8.41
C HIS A 439 -31.88 10.22 8.78
N ALA A 440 -30.93 9.57 8.10
CA ALA A 440 -29.50 9.78 8.30
C ALA A 440 -28.98 11.13 7.76
N SER A 441 -29.84 11.95 7.14
CA SER A 441 -29.47 13.17 6.40
C SER A 441 -28.47 12.93 5.26
N LEU A 442 -28.58 11.78 4.60
CA LEU A 442 -27.75 11.36 3.47
C LEU A 442 -28.41 11.67 2.11
N PRO A 443 -27.62 11.88 1.04
CA PRO A 443 -28.15 11.94 -0.33
C PRO A 443 -28.96 10.70 -0.71
N SER A 444 -30.12 10.89 -1.34
CA SER A 444 -30.93 9.80 -1.90
C SER A 444 -30.19 8.99 -2.99
N GLN A 445 -29.18 9.61 -3.60
CA GLN A 445 -28.25 9.01 -4.57
C GLN A 445 -27.41 7.88 -3.97
N ASP A 446 -27.17 7.87 -2.65
CA ASP A 446 -26.42 6.81 -1.98
C ASP A 446 -27.15 5.45 -2.04
N GLY A 447 -28.45 5.45 -2.38
CA GLY A 447 -29.21 4.26 -2.74
C GLY A 447 -28.68 3.53 -3.98
N GLU A 448 -27.98 4.21 -4.89
CA GLU A 448 -27.25 3.56 -5.99
C GLU A 448 -26.07 2.74 -5.46
N ILE A 449 -25.31 3.26 -4.49
CA ILE A 449 -24.18 2.56 -3.87
C ILE A 449 -24.65 1.26 -3.22
N ILE A 450 -25.78 1.33 -2.51
CA ILE A 450 -26.45 0.17 -1.93
C ILE A 450 -26.90 -0.82 -3.02
N THR A 451 -27.44 -0.33 -4.14
CA THR A 451 -27.88 -1.19 -5.27
C THR A 451 -26.69 -1.85 -5.96
N ASN A 452 -25.58 -1.15 -6.14
CA ASN A 452 -24.37 -1.63 -6.83
C ASN A 452 -23.72 -2.84 -6.13
N LEU A 453 -24.00 -3.09 -4.85
CA LEU A 453 -23.56 -4.30 -4.15
C LEU A 453 -24.16 -5.60 -4.73
N GLU A 454 -25.27 -5.53 -5.48
CA GLU A 454 -25.80 -6.68 -6.21
C GLU A 454 -24.82 -7.15 -7.31
N LEU A 455 -23.97 -6.26 -7.86
CA LEU A 455 -22.88 -6.59 -8.80
C LEU A 455 -21.76 -7.42 -8.16
N LEU A 456 -21.61 -7.32 -6.82
CA LEU A 456 -20.66 -8.11 -6.02
C LEU A 456 -21.34 -9.28 -5.29
N GLY A 457 -22.60 -9.58 -5.61
CA GLY A 457 -23.34 -10.72 -5.06
C GLY A 457 -24.06 -10.49 -3.72
N GLY A 458 -24.09 -9.26 -3.21
CA GLY A 458 -24.93 -8.92 -2.06
C GLY A 458 -26.41 -8.90 -2.46
N LYS A 459 -27.33 -9.40 -1.63
CA LYS A 459 -28.77 -9.17 -1.84
C LYS A 459 -29.17 -7.88 -1.11
N THR A 460 -29.59 -6.87 -1.85
CA THR A 460 -29.91 -5.54 -1.28
C THR A 460 -31.40 -5.23 -1.38
N SER A 461 -32.07 -5.74 -2.41
CA SER A 461 -33.51 -5.71 -2.60
C SER A 461 -34.25 -6.91 -1.96
N HIS A 462 -35.50 -6.72 -1.52
CA HIS A 462 -36.38 -7.78 -1.02
C HIS A 462 -37.86 -7.50 -1.34
N VAL A 463 -38.51 -8.40 -2.09
CA VAL A 463 -39.93 -8.29 -2.46
C VAL A 463 -40.83 -8.86 -1.36
N LEU A 464 -41.92 -8.16 -0.99
CA LEU A 464 -42.85 -8.54 0.09
C LEU A 464 -43.48 -9.95 -0.03
N LYS A 465 -43.49 -10.55 -1.22
CA LYS A 465 -44.05 -11.88 -1.49
C LYS A 465 -43.03 -13.02 -1.37
N GLU A 466 -41.74 -12.70 -1.24
CA GLU A 466 -40.70 -13.72 -1.06
C GLU A 466 -40.59 -14.15 0.42
N PRO A 467 -40.41 -15.45 0.70
CA PRO A 467 -40.01 -15.89 2.03
C PRO A 467 -38.57 -15.43 2.30
N ARG A 468 -38.35 -14.66 3.37
CA ARG A 468 -37.02 -14.14 3.73
C ARG A 468 -36.06 -15.26 4.12
N GLN A 469 -35.34 -15.81 3.16
CA GLN A 469 -34.23 -16.72 3.39
C GLN A 469 -32.96 -15.89 3.63
N VAL A 470 -32.44 -15.93 4.86
CA VAL A 470 -31.10 -15.42 5.16
C VAL A 470 -30.09 -16.45 4.62
N PRO A 471 -29.13 -16.05 3.76
CA PRO A 471 -28.10 -16.98 3.29
C PRO A 471 -27.31 -17.56 4.48
N PRO A 472 -27.01 -18.86 4.52
CA PRO A 472 -26.13 -19.41 5.53
C PRO A 472 -24.73 -18.80 5.36
N PRO A 473 -24.01 -18.46 6.45
CA PRO A 473 -22.66 -17.94 6.37
C PRO A 473 -21.73 -18.95 5.68
N LEU A 474 -20.80 -18.45 4.86
CA LEU A 474 -19.89 -19.29 4.07
C LEU A 474 -19.08 -20.26 4.95
N PHE A 475 -18.71 -19.79 6.14
CA PHE A 475 -18.07 -20.56 7.20
C PHE A 475 -18.90 -20.45 8.48
N PRO A 476 -19.77 -21.45 8.79
CA PRO A 476 -20.52 -21.47 10.03
C PRO A 476 -19.60 -21.59 11.25
N ARG A 477 -19.73 -20.68 12.22
CA ARG A 477 -19.03 -20.77 13.51
C ARG A 477 -19.57 -21.94 14.35
N ASP A 478 -18.68 -22.58 15.12
CA ASP A 478 -19.09 -23.59 16.11
C ASP A 478 -19.75 -22.87 17.30
N PRO A 479 -21.04 -23.09 17.62
CA PRO A 479 -21.69 -22.46 18.77
C PRO A 479 -21.12 -22.90 20.13
N LYS A 480 -20.12 -23.76 20.17
CA LYS A 480 -19.36 -24.17 21.37
C LYS A 480 -18.02 -23.43 21.51
N SER A 481 -17.60 -22.60 20.56
CA SER A 481 -16.43 -21.74 20.77
C SER A 481 -16.69 -20.84 21.98
N PRO A 482 -15.75 -20.69 22.93
CA PRO A 482 -15.94 -19.76 24.03
C PRO A 482 -16.15 -18.34 23.47
N PRO A 483 -17.02 -17.51 24.08
CA PRO A 483 -17.14 -16.11 23.67
C PRO A 483 -15.78 -15.42 23.85
N PRO A 484 -15.45 -14.43 22.99
CA PRO A 484 -14.27 -13.60 23.22
C PRO A 484 -14.39 -12.86 24.56
N SER A 485 -13.24 -12.51 25.15
CA SER A 485 -13.21 -11.71 26.38
C SER A 485 -13.97 -10.40 26.18
N GLU A 486 -14.64 -9.91 27.23
CA GLU A 486 -15.35 -8.61 27.25
C GLU A 486 -14.45 -7.46 26.73
N GLU A 487 -13.14 -7.55 27.02
CA GLU A 487 -12.11 -6.61 26.54
C GLU A 487 -12.00 -6.48 25.00
N TYR A 488 -12.56 -7.44 24.25
CA TYR A 488 -12.58 -7.48 22.78
C TYR A 488 -14.02 -7.62 22.23
N ALA A 489 -15.05 -7.22 22.98
CA ALA A 489 -16.46 -7.27 22.55
C ALA A 489 -16.75 -6.43 21.27
N LEU A 490 -15.89 -5.46 20.96
CA LEU A 490 -15.91 -4.64 19.74
C LEU A 490 -15.10 -5.24 18.57
N SER A 491 -14.51 -6.43 18.74
CA SER A 491 -13.57 -7.06 17.81
C SER A 491 -13.86 -8.57 17.68
N ARG A 492 -15.14 -8.94 17.55
CA ARG A 492 -15.67 -10.32 17.55
C ARG A 492 -15.72 -10.96 16.16
N TYR A 493 -15.56 -10.18 15.11
CA TYR A 493 -15.63 -10.61 13.71
C TYR A 493 -14.29 -11.18 13.23
N GLU A 494 -14.37 -12.19 12.34
CA GLU A 494 -13.22 -12.80 11.67
C GLU A 494 -13.49 -12.78 10.16
N PRO A 495 -12.63 -12.14 9.33
CA PRO A 495 -12.81 -12.14 7.88
C PRO A 495 -12.87 -13.56 7.30
N ALA A 496 -13.63 -13.76 6.22
CA ALA A 496 -13.80 -15.07 5.60
C ALA A 496 -12.47 -15.72 5.17
N VAL A 497 -11.45 -14.91 4.82
CA VAL A 497 -10.07 -15.33 4.56
C VAL A 497 -9.48 -16.14 5.73
N GLN A 498 -9.71 -15.72 6.98
CA GLN A 498 -9.22 -16.42 8.17
C GLN A 498 -9.83 -17.83 8.25
N SER A 499 -11.16 -17.92 8.15
CA SER A 499 -11.89 -19.19 8.19
C SER A 499 -11.53 -20.13 7.02
N MET A 500 -11.35 -19.56 5.82
CA MET A 500 -10.86 -20.28 4.64
C MET A 500 -9.48 -20.90 4.87
N LEU A 501 -8.53 -20.13 5.40
CA LEU A 501 -7.18 -20.62 5.71
C LEU A 501 -7.17 -21.62 6.88
N ASP A 502 -8.01 -21.43 7.90
CA ASP A 502 -8.16 -22.38 9.00
C ASP A 502 -8.76 -23.72 8.51
N ALA A 503 -9.70 -23.71 7.57
CA ALA A 503 -10.23 -24.92 6.92
C ALA A 503 -9.23 -25.55 5.94
N LEU A 504 -8.44 -24.75 5.21
CA LEU A 504 -7.38 -25.24 4.32
C LEU A 504 -6.30 -25.98 5.11
N THR A 505 -5.79 -25.38 6.18
CA THR A 505 -4.71 -25.95 7.00
C THR A 505 -5.11 -27.22 7.76
N LYS A 506 -6.41 -27.47 7.92
CA LYS A 506 -7.00 -28.72 8.45
C LYS A 506 -7.33 -29.76 7.37
N GLY A 507 -7.21 -29.41 6.09
CA GLY A 507 -7.63 -30.26 4.96
C GLY A 507 -9.15 -30.39 4.80
N THR A 508 -9.94 -29.49 5.41
CA THR A 508 -11.42 -29.55 5.46
C THR A 508 -12.10 -28.48 4.61
N LEU A 509 -11.39 -27.80 3.71
CA LEU A 509 -11.92 -26.74 2.85
C LEU A 509 -12.78 -27.33 1.71
N ASP A 510 -14.09 -27.08 1.74
CA ASP A 510 -15.12 -27.58 0.80
C ASP A 510 -14.69 -27.45 -0.67
N GLN A 511 -14.52 -28.58 -1.35
CA GLN A 511 -13.99 -28.65 -2.72
C GLN A 511 -15.01 -28.23 -3.79
N ASN A 512 -16.29 -28.05 -3.44
CA ASN A 512 -17.28 -27.50 -4.36
C ASN A 512 -17.20 -25.97 -4.42
N VAL A 513 -16.87 -25.35 -3.27
CA VAL A 513 -16.69 -23.91 -3.07
C VAL A 513 -15.28 -23.47 -3.41
N PHE A 514 -14.28 -24.28 -3.07
CA PHE A 514 -12.87 -24.05 -3.34
C PHE A 514 -12.29 -25.22 -4.16
N PRO A 515 -12.81 -25.48 -5.37
CA PRO A 515 -12.26 -26.47 -6.31
C PRO A 515 -10.80 -26.19 -6.65
N TYR A 516 -10.12 -27.22 -7.10
CA TYR A 516 -8.82 -27.11 -7.79
C TYR A 516 -9.05 -26.84 -9.28
N VAL A 517 -8.10 -26.17 -9.93
CA VAL A 517 -8.01 -26.13 -11.41
C VAL A 517 -7.57 -27.49 -11.96
N LYS A 518 -6.63 -28.14 -11.26
CA LYS A 518 -6.19 -29.53 -11.49
C LYS A 518 -6.49 -30.36 -10.24
N PRO A 519 -7.52 -31.23 -10.24
CA PRO A 519 -7.85 -32.06 -9.09
C PRO A 519 -6.70 -33.01 -8.69
N PRO A 520 -6.50 -33.28 -7.38
CA PRO A 520 -5.57 -34.30 -6.92
C PRO A 520 -6.07 -35.71 -7.28
N MET A 521 -5.15 -36.68 -7.32
CA MET A 521 -5.47 -38.09 -7.63
C MET A 521 -6.30 -38.78 -6.53
N ASP A 522 -6.16 -38.35 -5.27
CA ASP A 522 -7.05 -38.70 -4.16
C ASP A 522 -7.71 -37.41 -3.63
N PRO A 523 -9.05 -37.28 -3.69
CA PRO A 523 -9.76 -36.15 -3.12
C PRO A 523 -9.50 -35.92 -1.62
N ASN A 524 -9.02 -36.94 -0.88
CA ASN A 524 -8.72 -36.86 0.55
C ASN A 524 -7.25 -36.53 0.85
N GLU A 525 -6.39 -36.34 -0.16
CA GLU A 525 -4.95 -36.14 0.02
C GLU A 525 -4.62 -35.00 1.00
N ASP A 526 -5.24 -33.83 0.83
CA ASP A 526 -5.05 -32.67 1.72
C ASP A 526 -5.48 -32.97 3.17
N PHE A 527 -6.54 -33.77 3.38
CA PHE A 527 -6.99 -34.20 4.72
C PHE A 527 -6.04 -35.23 5.34
N LEU A 528 -5.59 -36.21 4.55
CA LEU A 528 -4.60 -37.21 4.96
C LEU A 528 -3.24 -36.57 5.27
N ALA A 529 -2.85 -35.52 4.55
CA ALA A 529 -1.65 -34.73 4.82
C ALA A 529 -1.78 -33.86 6.09
N ALA A 530 -2.96 -33.31 6.37
CA ALA A 530 -3.24 -32.55 7.59
C ALA A 530 -3.32 -33.44 8.85
N GLN A 531 -3.94 -34.62 8.74
CA GLN A 531 -3.96 -35.66 9.79
C GLN A 531 -2.58 -36.33 9.97
N GLY A 532 -1.84 -36.49 8.87
CA GLY A 532 -0.59 -37.24 8.74
C GLY A 532 0.64 -36.58 9.34
N GLY A 533 0.51 -35.90 10.49
CA GLY A 533 1.56 -35.21 11.24
C GLY A 533 2.60 -36.15 11.86
N SER A 534 3.29 -36.93 11.03
CA SER A 534 4.42 -37.84 11.30
C SER A 534 4.34 -38.67 12.58
N LEU A 535 4.20 -39.99 12.41
CA LEU A 535 4.38 -40.98 13.49
C LEU A 535 5.79 -40.95 14.13
N ARG A 536 6.75 -40.16 13.61
CA ARG A 536 8.07 -39.90 14.21
C ARG A 536 8.15 -38.57 14.99
N ALA A 537 7.14 -37.72 14.90
CA ALA A 537 7.03 -36.43 15.60
C ALA A 537 6.25 -36.50 16.92
N GLY A 538 5.81 -37.69 17.35
CA GLY A 538 5.08 -37.93 18.59
C GLY A 538 5.91 -37.67 19.87
N ARG A 539 6.15 -36.41 20.21
CA ARG A 539 6.62 -35.97 21.53
C ARG A 539 5.77 -34.80 22.04
N PRO A 540 5.55 -34.66 23.37
CA PRO A 540 4.60 -33.69 23.90
C PRO A 540 5.05 -32.24 23.73
N ASN A 541 4.09 -31.32 23.64
CA ASN A 541 4.30 -29.93 23.25
C ASN A 541 5.28 -29.15 24.17
N TRP A 542 5.46 -29.56 25.43
CA TRP A 542 6.42 -28.94 26.34
C TRP A 542 7.89 -29.09 25.88
N ALA A 543 8.19 -30.06 25.01
CA ALA A 543 9.53 -30.26 24.45
C ALA A 543 9.81 -29.40 23.18
N ALA A 544 8.85 -28.57 22.75
CA ALA A 544 9.00 -27.66 21.61
C ALA A 544 9.54 -26.27 22.00
N ALA A 545 9.39 -25.88 23.27
CA ALA A 545 9.87 -24.59 23.78
C ALA A 545 11.39 -24.45 23.58
N GLY A 546 11.81 -23.47 22.76
CA GLY A 546 13.21 -23.20 22.45
C GLY A 546 13.76 -23.88 21.17
N ARG A 547 12.97 -24.66 20.43
CA ARG A 547 13.36 -25.07 19.06
C ARG A 547 13.08 -23.96 18.05
N ARG A 548 14.01 -23.74 17.11
CA ARG A 548 13.73 -22.94 15.90
C ARG A 548 12.52 -23.55 15.15
N PRO A 549 11.64 -22.73 14.55
CA PRO A 549 10.60 -23.25 13.67
C PRO A 549 11.20 -24.14 12.57
N PRO A 550 10.47 -25.17 12.07
CA PRO A 550 10.93 -25.94 10.93
C PRO A 550 11.08 -25.02 9.71
N GLU A 551 12.24 -25.03 9.07
CA GLU A 551 12.54 -24.16 7.92
C GLU A 551 11.70 -24.56 6.68
N ASN A 552 11.25 -25.81 6.61
CA ASN A 552 10.42 -26.36 5.54
C ASN A 552 8.91 -26.12 5.78
N ARG A 553 8.50 -24.87 5.94
CA ARG A 553 7.07 -24.52 5.96
C ARG A 553 6.49 -24.56 4.54
N GLN A 554 5.26 -25.07 4.43
CA GLN A 554 4.46 -24.95 3.21
C GLN A 554 4.08 -23.48 3.00
N ARG A 555 4.33 -22.95 1.80
CA ARG A 555 3.82 -21.63 1.40
C ARG A 555 2.34 -21.73 0.97
N ILE A 556 1.53 -20.77 1.39
CA ILE A 556 0.13 -20.62 0.97
C ILE A 556 -0.02 -19.20 0.43
N MET A 557 -0.51 -19.06 -0.79
CA MET A 557 -0.75 -17.77 -1.43
C MET A 557 -2.25 -17.54 -1.58
N VAL A 558 -2.74 -16.35 -1.26
CA VAL A 558 -4.13 -15.94 -1.47
C VAL A 558 -4.12 -14.75 -2.41
N PHE A 559 -4.73 -14.87 -3.58
CA PHE A 559 -4.99 -13.71 -4.45
C PHE A 559 -6.41 -13.18 -4.23
N MET A 560 -6.51 -11.88 -3.94
CA MET A 560 -7.76 -11.16 -3.74
C MET A 560 -8.05 -10.20 -4.90
N ALA A 561 -8.98 -10.62 -5.77
CA ALA A 561 -9.47 -9.83 -6.89
C ALA A 561 -10.40 -8.70 -6.41
N GLY A 562 -10.10 -7.45 -6.80
CA GLY A 562 -10.85 -6.27 -6.36
C GLY A 562 -10.48 -5.74 -4.98
N GLY A 563 -9.23 -5.93 -4.55
CA GLY A 563 -8.67 -5.30 -3.35
C GLY A 563 -8.88 -6.08 -2.04
N ALA A 564 -7.96 -5.93 -1.08
CA ALA A 564 -7.99 -6.62 0.22
C ALA A 564 -7.94 -5.65 1.41
N THR A 565 -8.51 -6.03 2.55
CA THR A 565 -8.46 -5.20 3.76
C THR A 565 -7.22 -5.47 4.62
N TYR A 566 -6.89 -4.53 5.51
CA TYR A 566 -5.84 -4.75 6.51
C TYR A 566 -6.18 -5.83 7.55
N SER A 567 -7.47 -6.13 7.77
CA SER A 567 -7.90 -7.27 8.61
C SER A 567 -7.73 -8.62 7.91
N GLU A 568 -7.89 -8.69 6.59
CA GLU A 568 -7.55 -9.87 5.79
C GLU A 568 -6.03 -10.11 5.72
N ASN A 569 -5.23 -9.03 5.66
CA ASN A 569 -3.78 -9.12 5.80
C ASN A 569 -3.39 -9.68 7.19
N ARG A 570 -3.93 -9.08 8.26
CA ARG A 570 -3.76 -9.55 9.65
C ARG A 570 -4.07 -11.05 9.79
N ALA A 571 -5.17 -11.52 9.21
CA ALA A 571 -5.55 -12.93 9.25
C ALA A 571 -4.49 -13.86 8.62
N CYS A 572 -3.84 -13.44 7.53
CA CYS A 572 -2.76 -14.20 6.90
C CYS A 572 -1.55 -14.34 7.83
N TYR A 573 -1.11 -13.25 8.46
CA TYR A 573 -0.05 -13.26 9.47
C TYR A 573 -0.41 -14.12 10.70
N GLN A 574 -1.65 -14.03 11.18
CA GLN A 574 -2.14 -14.80 12.32
C GLN A 574 -2.12 -16.31 12.04
N VAL A 575 -2.73 -16.74 10.94
CA VAL A 575 -2.75 -18.17 10.56
C VAL A 575 -1.34 -18.68 10.24
N SER A 576 -0.48 -17.85 9.62
CA SER A 576 0.94 -18.19 9.40
C SER A 576 1.65 -18.51 10.73
N ARG A 577 1.52 -17.64 11.72
CA ARG A 577 2.12 -17.79 13.05
C ARG A 577 1.55 -19.00 13.82
N GLU A 578 0.22 -19.16 13.82
CA GLU A 578 -0.45 -20.20 14.60
C GLU A 578 -0.29 -21.61 14.02
N LYS A 579 -0.45 -21.77 12.71
CA LYS A 579 -0.48 -23.10 12.07
C LYS A 579 0.88 -23.51 11.49
N GLY A 580 1.92 -22.69 11.66
CA GLY A 580 3.28 -22.97 11.18
C GLY A 580 3.40 -23.02 9.66
N ARG A 581 2.65 -22.17 8.95
CA ARG A 581 2.66 -22.05 7.47
C ARG A 581 3.25 -20.69 7.09
N ASP A 582 3.70 -20.52 5.86
CA ASP A 582 4.08 -19.21 5.34
C ASP A 582 2.95 -18.70 4.43
N VAL A 583 2.04 -17.89 4.97
CA VAL A 583 0.85 -17.41 4.25
C VAL A 583 1.11 -16.01 3.69
N VAL A 584 0.98 -15.82 2.38
CA VAL A 584 1.16 -14.53 1.68
C VAL A 584 -0.17 -14.07 1.10
N LEU A 585 -0.54 -12.83 1.36
CA LEU A 585 -1.67 -12.15 0.71
C LEU A 585 -1.17 -11.39 -0.52
N ILE A 586 -1.84 -11.59 -1.65
CA ILE A 586 -1.60 -10.91 -2.93
C ILE A 586 -2.92 -10.22 -3.31
N THR A 587 -2.89 -8.97 -3.75
CA THR A 587 -4.11 -8.26 -4.17
C THR A 587 -3.83 -7.23 -5.25
N SER A 588 -4.88 -6.71 -5.90
CA SER A 588 -4.72 -5.58 -6.81
C SER A 588 -4.36 -4.28 -6.08
N HIS A 589 -4.95 -4.01 -4.92
CA HIS A 589 -4.70 -2.84 -4.06
C HIS A 589 -5.23 -3.06 -2.62
N MET A 590 -4.86 -2.21 -1.67
CA MET A 590 -5.44 -2.24 -0.33
C MET A 590 -6.74 -1.43 -0.26
N LEU A 591 -7.70 -1.89 0.53
CA LEU A 591 -8.99 -1.24 0.79
C LEU A 591 -9.02 -0.61 2.18
N THR A 592 -9.41 0.65 2.23
CA THR A 592 -10.05 1.26 3.41
C THR A 592 -11.58 1.25 3.19
N PRO A 593 -12.40 1.37 4.25
CA PRO A 593 -13.85 1.41 4.10
C PRO A 593 -14.36 2.55 3.21
N GLN A 594 -13.72 3.72 3.27
CA GLN A 594 -14.03 4.88 2.43
C GLN A 594 -13.70 4.60 0.95
N LEU A 595 -12.57 3.94 0.67
CA LEU A 595 -12.21 3.56 -0.70
C LEU A 595 -13.16 2.50 -1.26
N TYR A 596 -13.52 1.49 -0.47
CA TYR A 596 -14.46 0.45 -0.89
C TYR A 596 -15.85 1.03 -1.19
N VAL A 597 -16.43 1.84 -0.28
CA VAL A 597 -17.72 2.50 -0.50
C VAL A 597 -17.69 3.41 -1.74
N ARG A 598 -16.59 4.15 -1.95
CA ARG A 598 -16.37 4.92 -3.18
C ARG A 598 -16.33 4.02 -4.43
N GLN A 599 -15.58 2.93 -4.42
CA GLN A 599 -15.44 2.05 -5.57
C GLN A 599 -16.75 1.34 -5.93
N VAL A 600 -17.58 1.00 -4.94
CA VAL A 600 -18.95 0.51 -5.14
C VAL A 600 -19.83 1.62 -5.77
N ALA A 601 -19.67 2.88 -5.36
CA ALA A 601 -20.34 4.02 -5.99
C ALA A 601 -19.88 4.25 -7.45
N ASP A 602 -18.59 4.02 -7.73
CA ASP A 602 -18.00 4.12 -9.07
C ASP A 602 -18.57 3.07 -10.07
N LEU A 603 -19.32 2.06 -9.62
CA LEU A 603 -19.93 1.03 -10.50
C LEU A 603 -21.21 1.45 -11.25
N SER A 604 -21.88 2.55 -10.87
CA SER A 604 -23.04 3.10 -11.62
C SER A 604 -22.70 4.38 -12.41
N ARG A 605 -21.49 4.93 -12.26
CA ARG A 605 -21.06 6.17 -12.93
C ARG A 605 -20.83 5.97 -14.43
N ASP A 606 -20.81 7.08 -15.19
CA ASP A 606 -20.31 7.04 -16.57
C ASP A 606 -18.83 6.67 -16.54
N LYS A 607 -18.48 5.51 -17.12
CA LYS A 607 -17.10 5.00 -17.25
C LYS A 607 -16.09 6.06 -17.71
N ARG A 608 -16.50 7.05 -18.52
CA ARG A 608 -15.63 8.17 -18.95
C ARG A 608 -15.07 8.99 -17.78
N GLN A 609 -15.75 9.00 -16.63
CA GLN A 609 -15.33 9.71 -15.41
C GLN A 609 -14.35 8.88 -14.57
N LEU A 610 -14.19 7.57 -14.84
CA LEU A 610 -13.32 6.66 -14.08
C LEU A 610 -11.85 6.69 -14.54
N ASP A 611 -11.57 7.35 -15.68
CA ASP A 611 -10.23 7.54 -16.27
C ASP A 611 -9.38 6.25 -16.28
N ILE A 612 -9.98 5.17 -16.78
CA ILE A 612 -9.40 3.82 -16.74
C ILE A 612 -8.11 3.77 -17.58
N PRO A 613 -6.92 3.46 -17.01
CA PRO A 613 -5.65 3.48 -17.72
C PRO A 613 -5.60 2.60 -18.98
N MET A 614 -6.35 1.50 -19.01
CA MET A 614 -6.44 0.61 -20.18
C MET A 614 -7.12 1.23 -21.42
N GLU A 615 -7.93 2.29 -21.25
CA GLU A 615 -8.61 2.99 -22.35
C GLU A 615 -7.89 4.29 -22.78
N ARG A 616 -6.86 4.71 -22.03
CA ARG A 616 -6.04 5.88 -22.38
C ARG A 616 -5.23 5.62 -23.67
N PRO A 617 -4.88 6.67 -24.44
CA PRO A 617 -3.97 6.52 -25.59
C PRO A 617 -2.66 5.85 -25.15
N LYS A 618 -2.23 4.80 -25.87
CA LYS A 618 -0.97 4.12 -25.55
C LYS A 618 0.20 5.11 -25.57
N PRO A 619 1.12 5.07 -24.59
CA PRO A 619 2.35 5.86 -24.64
C PRO A 619 3.17 5.53 -25.89
N ARG A 620 4.05 6.47 -26.24
CA ARG A 620 4.97 6.37 -27.39
C ARG A 620 6.38 6.71 -26.93
N ALA A 621 7.39 6.12 -27.55
CA ALA A 621 8.78 6.52 -27.32
C ALA A 621 8.95 8.03 -27.57
N PRO A 622 9.66 8.76 -26.69
CA PRO A 622 9.87 10.20 -26.84
C PRO A 622 10.50 10.57 -28.18
N ALA A 623 9.94 11.60 -28.84
CA ALA A 623 10.35 12.01 -30.19
C ALA A 623 11.86 12.31 -30.31
N HIS A 624 12.48 12.75 -29.21
CA HIS A 624 13.90 13.08 -29.17
C HIS A 624 14.85 11.89 -29.34
N LEU A 625 14.38 10.65 -29.13
CA LEU A 625 15.17 9.45 -29.39
C LEU A 625 15.35 9.17 -30.89
N PHE A 626 14.53 9.82 -31.73
CA PHE A 626 14.57 9.73 -33.20
C PHE A 626 15.03 11.04 -33.88
N GLU A 627 15.39 12.05 -33.08
CA GLU A 627 16.03 13.27 -33.58
C GLU A 627 17.44 12.96 -34.07
N ARG A 628 17.71 13.18 -35.37
CA ARG A 628 19.08 13.13 -35.88
C ARG A 628 19.86 14.34 -35.35
N PRO A 629 21.12 14.18 -34.90
CA PRO A 629 21.97 15.31 -34.56
C PRO A 629 22.03 16.32 -35.71
N ALA A 630 21.90 17.61 -35.40
CA ALA A 630 22.08 18.65 -36.39
C ALA A 630 23.49 18.53 -37.00
N PRO A 631 23.65 18.69 -38.34
CA PRO A 631 24.97 18.66 -38.94
C PRO A 631 25.84 19.76 -38.32
N PRO A 632 27.14 19.49 -38.06
CA PRO A 632 28.01 20.48 -37.43
C PRO A 632 28.02 21.74 -38.28
N GLN A 633 27.74 22.89 -37.64
CA GLN A 633 27.78 24.18 -38.33
C GLN A 633 29.18 24.37 -38.93
N PRO A 634 29.29 24.82 -40.20
CA PRO A 634 30.58 25.04 -40.81
C PRO A 634 31.35 26.08 -39.99
N ALA A 635 32.57 25.74 -39.57
CA ALA A 635 33.40 26.63 -38.77
C ALA A 635 33.57 27.98 -39.50
N PRO A 636 33.46 29.12 -38.79
CA PRO A 636 33.63 30.43 -39.41
C PRO A 636 35.01 30.51 -40.08
N PRO A 637 35.11 31.03 -41.32
CA PRO A 637 36.33 30.95 -42.09
C PRO A 637 37.48 31.67 -41.39
N THR A 638 38.57 30.93 -41.13
CA THR A 638 39.77 31.44 -40.50
C THR A 638 40.50 32.39 -41.47
N ASN A 639 40.32 33.70 -41.27
CA ASN A 639 41.02 34.73 -42.03
C ASN A 639 42.54 34.65 -41.81
N HIS A 640 43.24 33.96 -42.71
CA HIS A 640 44.69 34.00 -42.79
C HIS A 640 45.15 35.36 -43.33
N HIS A 641 45.58 36.25 -42.44
CA HIS A 641 46.34 37.42 -42.83
C HIS A 641 47.72 36.98 -43.36
N ALA A 642 47.90 37.07 -44.68
CA ALA A 642 49.21 37.00 -45.34
C ALA A 642 49.59 38.40 -45.84
N SER A 643 50.82 38.85 -45.54
CA SER A 643 51.30 40.20 -45.83
C SER A 643 52.47 40.20 -46.82
N SER A 644 52.29 40.84 -47.98
CA SER A 644 53.36 41.18 -48.93
C SER A 644 52.99 42.45 -49.71
N SER A 645 53.99 43.15 -50.26
CA SER A 645 53.92 44.59 -50.54
C SER A 645 54.19 45.01 -52.00
N SER A 646 53.69 46.20 -52.35
CA SER A 646 53.92 46.96 -53.61
C SER A 646 53.33 46.36 -54.90
N SER A 647 53.04 47.12 -55.97
CA SER A 647 53.31 48.54 -56.27
C SER A 647 52.13 49.25 -56.98
N SER A 648 52.29 50.53 -57.33
CA SER A 648 51.22 51.49 -57.74
C SER A 648 51.03 51.65 -59.26
N PHE A 649 49.85 52.10 -59.74
CA PHE A 649 49.71 53.11 -60.83
C PHE A 649 48.29 53.74 -60.99
N THR A 650 48.22 55.09 -60.91
CA THR A 650 47.30 56.09 -61.56
C THR A 650 45.77 55.91 -61.73
N HIS A 651 44.99 56.71 -60.96
CA HIS A 651 44.05 57.84 -61.31
C HIS A 651 43.26 57.91 -62.64
N PRO A 652 42.19 58.76 -62.77
CA PRO A 652 41.48 59.67 -61.82
C PRO A 652 39.94 59.37 -61.77
N VAL A 653 38.88 60.20 -61.55
CA VAL A 653 38.58 61.66 -61.38
C VAL A 653 37.29 61.87 -60.51
N GLY A 654 37.22 62.92 -59.67
CA GLY A 654 35.99 63.65 -59.25
C GLY A 654 35.00 63.01 -58.25
N GLY A 655 34.34 63.73 -57.33
CA GLY A 655 34.48 65.11 -56.82
C GLY A 655 33.59 65.32 -55.55
N VAL A 656 34.12 65.80 -54.40
CA VAL A 656 34.19 67.23 -53.98
C VAL A 656 32.83 67.79 -53.47
N PRO A 657 32.72 68.43 -52.26
CA PRO A 657 33.62 68.45 -51.07
C PRO A 657 32.98 68.58 -49.64
N ASN A 658 33.83 68.48 -48.58
CA ASN A 658 33.83 69.30 -47.31
C ASN A 658 32.60 69.33 -46.33
N ARG A 659 32.68 69.58 -45.00
CA ARG A 659 33.72 69.75 -43.91
C ARG A 659 32.96 69.90 -42.53
N PRO A 660 33.57 70.19 -41.35
CA PRO A 660 34.53 69.41 -40.53
C PRO A 660 34.17 69.35 -39.00
N GLY A 661 35.06 68.80 -38.15
CA GLY A 661 35.17 69.09 -36.70
C GLY A 661 35.28 67.85 -35.80
N THR A 662 36.45 67.46 -35.25
CA THR A 662 37.14 67.98 -34.03
C THR A 662 36.25 68.02 -32.78
N GLY A 663 36.48 67.35 -31.65
CA GLY A 663 37.74 66.81 -31.07
C GLY A 663 37.52 65.85 -29.86
N PRO A 664 38.51 65.67 -28.93
CA PRO A 664 38.65 64.46 -28.08
C PRO A 664 38.57 64.79 -26.55
N PRO A 665 39.11 64.00 -25.56
CA PRO A 665 39.62 62.61 -25.52
C PRO A 665 39.16 61.73 -24.30
N GLY A 666 39.35 60.39 -24.41
CA GLY A 666 39.54 59.47 -23.25
C GLY A 666 38.29 59.02 -22.44
N ALA A 667 38.37 58.04 -21.51
CA ALA A 667 39.39 57.01 -21.27
C ALA A 667 38.88 55.86 -20.35
N ILE A 668 39.30 54.61 -20.63
CA ILE A 668 39.53 53.47 -19.69
C ILE A 668 38.33 52.73 -19.01
N SER A 669 38.47 51.38 -18.96
CA SER A 669 37.83 50.36 -18.08
C SER A 669 36.37 49.91 -18.22
N LEU A 670 36.24 48.67 -18.72
CA LEU A 670 35.72 47.48 -18.00
C LEU A 670 34.52 47.64 -17.03
N ALA A 671 33.43 46.93 -17.32
CA ALA A 671 32.27 46.78 -16.45
C ALA A 671 31.93 45.29 -16.16
N PRO A 672 31.66 44.91 -14.90
CA PRO A 672 31.01 43.65 -14.53
C PRO A 672 29.48 43.81 -14.34
N LEU A 673 28.79 42.69 -14.10
CA LEU A 673 27.32 42.55 -14.06
C LEU A 673 26.62 43.26 -12.88
N PRO A 674 25.34 43.67 -13.02
CA PRO A 674 24.59 44.39 -11.98
C PRO A 674 23.90 43.47 -10.94
N PRO A 675 23.85 43.86 -9.65
CA PRO A 675 23.09 43.16 -8.61
C PRO A 675 21.69 43.76 -8.35
N VAL A 676 20.81 42.98 -7.73
CA VAL A 676 19.46 43.37 -7.26
C VAL A 676 19.54 44.31 -6.04
N ARG A 677 18.55 45.20 -5.86
CA ARG A 677 18.37 46.05 -4.64
C ARG A 677 16.90 46.18 -4.19
N PRO A 678 16.62 46.59 -2.93
CA PRO A 678 15.38 46.23 -2.22
C PRO A 678 14.44 47.40 -1.85
N ILE A 679 13.47 47.13 -0.96
CA ILE A 679 12.26 47.90 -0.59
C ILE A 679 12.52 49.01 0.47
N ALA A 680 11.82 50.15 0.34
CA ALA A 680 11.42 51.09 1.39
C ALA A 680 10.24 51.96 0.87
N SER A 681 8.99 51.86 1.34
CA SER A 681 8.37 52.34 2.61
C SER A 681 8.23 53.88 2.74
N MET A 682 6.99 54.40 2.81
CA MET A 682 6.55 55.65 3.49
C MET A 682 4.99 55.74 3.50
N THR A 683 4.40 56.68 4.26
CA THR A 683 3.02 56.64 4.82
C THR A 683 2.09 57.83 4.45
N ASN A 684 0.86 57.84 5.02
CA ASN A 684 -0.12 58.97 5.16
C ASN A 684 -0.99 59.33 3.91
N LEU A 685 -2.27 59.76 3.95
CA LEU A 685 -3.38 60.06 4.93
C LEU A 685 -4.73 60.07 4.10
N SER A 686 -5.99 60.13 4.58
CA SER A 686 -6.72 59.64 5.79
C SER A 686 -8.23 60.05 5.78
N LEU A 687 -9.13 59.26 6.42
CA LEU A 687 -10.53 59.62 6.86
C LEU A 687 -11.60 59.78 5.72
N THR A 688 -12.92 59.54 5.91
CA THR A 688 -13.83 59.87 7.04
C THR A 688 -14.94 58.83 7.39
N SER A 689 -15.16 58.65 8.71
CA SER A 689 -16.42 58.48 9.51
C SER A 689 -17.77 58.14 8.82
N SER A 690 -18.63 57.25 9.36
CA SER A 690 -19.31 57.28 10.69
C SER A 690 -20.12 55.97 10.91
N GLY A 691 -20.66 55.56 12.08
CA GLY A 691 -20.66 56.09 13.46
C GLY A 691 -21.24 55.05 14.48
N ALA A 692 -21.17 55.32 15.79
CA ALA A 692 -21.58 54.43 16.92
C ALA A 692 -22.50 55.21 17.93
N PRO A 693 -22.80 54.84 19.21
CA PRO A 693 -22.27 53.82 20.17
C PRO A 693 -23.34 52.73 20.51
N ALA A 694 -23.47 52.02 21.66
CA ALA A 694 -22.88 52.02 23.02
C ALA A 694 -23.00 50.59 23.66
N ALA A 695 -22.11 50.10 24.54
CA ALA A 695 -21.95 50.31 26.01
C ALA A 695 -22.92 49.48 26.91
N ALA A 696 -22.54 48.89 28.06
CA ALA A 696 -21.28 48.91 28.84
C ALA A 696 -21.05 47.59 29.64
N ALA A 697 -19.92 47.46 30.35
CA ALA A 697 -19.55 46.31 31.21
C ALA A 697 -19.03 46.75 32.59
N ALA A 698 -18.92 45.84 33.57
CA ALA A 698 -18.36 46.12 34.91
C ALA A 698 -17.74 44.87 35.61
N GLN A 699 -16.76 45.10 36.49
CA GLN A 699 -16.00 44.18 37.37
C GLN A 699 -15.45 45.01 38.58
N PRO A 700 -14.69 44.48 39.58
CA PRO A 700 -14.91 43.31 40.46
C PRO A 700 -14.57 43.54 41.97
N ALA A 701 -14.85 42.54 42.84
CA ALA A 701 -14.21 42.27 44.17
C ALA A 701 -14.51 43.27 45.35
N PRO A 702 -14.05 43.06 46.63
CA PRO A 702 -13.26 41.95 47.22
C PRO A 702 -13.61 41.43 48.68
N LEU A 703 -12.96 40.30 49.07
CA LEU A 703 -12.38 39.91 50.39
C LEU A 703 -13.17 39.41 51.66
N ALA A 704 -12.49 38.47 52.37
CA ALA A 704 -12.56 38.00 53.78
C ALA A 704 -13.78 37.16 54.28
N GLY A 705 -13.64 36.21 55.25
CA GLY A 705 -12.45 35.58 55.87
C GLY A 705 -12.74 34.79 57.20
N SER A 706 -11.84 33.85 57.60
CA SER A 706 -11.80 33.05 58.86
C SER A 706 -12.84 31.89 59.05
N SER A 707 -12.59 30.75 59.74
CA SER A 707 -11.34 30.08 60.22
C SER A 707 -11.54 28.64 60.78
N HIS A 708 -10.77 27.64 60.28
CA HIS A 708 -9.89 26.64 60.98
C HIS A 708 -10.30 25.87 62.31
N PRO A 709 -9.58 24.79 62.76
CA PRO A 709 -9.60 23.38 62.25
C PRO A 709 -9.62 22.30 63.42
N PRO A 710 -8.74 21.27 63.52
CA PRO A 710 -8.67 19.95 62.84
C PRO A 710 -8.72 18.68 63.77
N GLU A 711 -8.95 17.49 63.18
CA GLU A 711 -8.42 16.16 63.62
C GLU A 711 -8.58 15.14 62.45
N GLY A 712 -7.81 14.04 62.28
CA GLY A 712 -6.55 13.61 62.90
C GLY A 712 -6.26 12.08 62.74
N LYS A 713 -5.09 11.71 62.18
CA LYS A 713 -4.52 10.32 62.05
C LYS A 713 -5.13 9.42 60.94
N LEU A 714 -4.53 8.28 60.55
CA LEU A 714 -3.17 7.95 60.05
C LEU A 714 -3.09 6.41 59.72
N HIS A 715 -2.39 6.06 58.64
CA HIS A 715 -1.93 4.73 58.17
C HIS A 715 -2.22 3.43 58.97
N LYS A 716 -2.51 2.34 58.21
CA LYS A 716 -1.78 1.06 58.38
C LYS A 716 -1.76 0.16 57.13
N GLU A 717 -0.59 -0.42 56.84
CA GLU A 717 -0.40 -1.45 55.80
C GLU A 717 -1.00 -2.81 56.20
N LYS A 718 -1.26 -3.67 55.20
CA LYS A 718 -1.17 -5.14 55.34
C LYS A 718 -0.65 -5.84 54.07
N LYS A 719 0.66 -6.14 54.04
CA LYS A 719 1.22 -7.23 53.22
C LYS A 719 1.21 -8.54 54.02
N ARG A 720 0.54 -9.59 53.51
CA ARG A 720 0.70 -11.06 53.79
C ARG A 720 -0.55 -11.80 53.27
N ARG A 721 -0.51 -13.06 52.83
CA ARG A 721 0.54 -13.97 52.30
C ARG A 721 -0.19 -15.24 51.82
N ASN A 722 0.26 -15.87 50.74
CA ASN A 722 -0.35 -17.11 50.23
C ASN A 722 -0.50 -18.20 51.31
N PHE A 723 -1.63 -18.91 51.30
CA PHE A 723 -1.81 -20.16 52.02
C PHE A 723 -2.72 -21.11 51.20
N LEU A 724 -2.45 -22.42 51.31
CA LEU A 724 -3.09 -23.53 50.57
C LEU A 724 -2.66 -23.70 49.09
N GLY A 725 -1.57 -24.46 48.93
CA GLY A 725 -1.30 -25.28 47.76
C GLY A 725 -0.82 -26.67 48.19
N MET A 726 -0.92 -27.65 47.29
CA MET A 726 -0.37 -29.02 47.37
C MET A 726 -0.96 -30.00 48.41
N LYS A 727 -1.67 -31.00 47.90
CA LYS A 727 -1.08 -32.35 47.75
C LYS A 727 -1.21 -32.74 46.26
N LYS A 728 -0.26 -33.44 45.64
CA LYS A 728 0.97 -34.03 46.17
C LYS A 728 2.10 -33.86 45.16
#